data_AF-A0A821JBK4-F1
#
_entry.id   AF-A0A821JBK4-F1
#
_cell.length_a   1.000
_cell.length_b   1.000
_cell.length_c   1.000
_cell.angle_alpha   90.00
_cell.angle_beta   90.00
_cell.angle_gamma   90.00
#
_symmetry.space_group_name_H-M   'P 1'
#
loop_
_entity.id
_entity.type
_entity.pdbx_description
1 polymer ?
#
loop_
_entity_poly.entity_id
_entity_poly.type
_entity_poly.pdbx_seq_one_letter_code
_entity_poly.pdbx_strand_id
1 'polypeptide(L)'
;DIQHPLTRSQTDDEFPFHTDCSYESNPPEYMALFVLEQDQLGGGQFEVIQVSDIINELSEKSKTTLLTENFKIAVPMEFRKVKDVDHIYGLILLDHNQIRYRPDIVLDHKSNVLNELDSIISRAPKHVPKLEKYTMILLNNRKFLHARTKILDPHRHLLRIRFNKPAPYDVFSIYNETKLRSEYLTLPHTLLDYFNEQHTRLYKTLKLIVQQYHQATEVGAEIRRTFQFEQKIHNLLCQLNVHRPDFNIGNYRPDVLFTKGRSFTMNGKHRFEPKICEINGRFPLNGFLFSAAICPGDNNNQISVNFDTMLDTIVKSTQFDTVKSMTILKSKERGFDIHLFQKYWINKYHQNCNIIHPDQVHVVNGQLCVRNNEYPIQQLIMELHQDEILNFSDEILHTFIHNTQLRYINDLRTIFLVHDKRMFSLLSNQPFLDALWKFDSDQTKTLTQLIPTTYVIGQMPSYVREYVLTMKNNWCIKPNLGGKGENMSIGTDVSKEDWSRLLLDMNHQEWIVQQYQESVQYESMNLSGMLFCCNNHTFNLGPIRLSSNKIVNICHGGYFIRPFVHRRHIHCSEQGEILTKAELHKQLKLSRLNQPHWNRNVYLSSSGGSGGKRLFFATDIQENQRQREILVDMMLSKNVLSDMDVCLNLFHFEEMYRSLEIFNDFCSLAYCTVLPMGSDVEDDKVLNIIEHFRPNVLMGSPYRLMQLALFIEKHYPTNKKIHFEKIFFACEPLDNLKRDYFKRVFQCSMCLGFYGSAEAGVFACQTPEYATTRLYMYPKELVQIEIDNGQIIVTNLVRRQNQLIRFNSGDLGRLIPTNDNEKYGFIEVWQSQRLIDLTPGSIMKSDIEEFMNQFDLIEWQLIIENEPHRSDRVMLTFRCVEKTTTNIEHMKTHMNNYLTRCLDSSSPIEDHLTIRFELIPYEALIRDQISNKLILSSNKICYDNLSIINFNLY
;
A
#
# COMPACT_ATOMS: atom_id res chain seq x y z
N ASP A 1 -17.89 -4.23 -51.82
CA ASP A 1 -18.88 -4.17 -50.72
C ASP A 1 -18.90 -5.45 -49.91
N ILE A 2 -18.11 -5.50 -48.85
CA ILE A 2 -18.26 -6.53 -47.82
C ILE A 2 -19.31 -5.97 -46.86
N GLN A 3 -20.56 -6.44 -46.98
CA GLN A 3 -21.59 -6.14 -45.99
C GLN A 3 -21.10 -6.66 -44.64
N HIS A 4 -20.81 -5.75 -43.70
CA HIS A 4 -20.62 -6.13 -42.31
C HIS A 4 -21.91 -6.80 -41.83
N PRO A 5 -21.85 -8.00 -41.21
CA PRO A 5 -23.04 -8.64 -40.67
C PRO A 5 -23.72 -7.71 -39.65
N LEU A 6 -25.04 -7.53 -39.80
CA LEU A 6 -25.83 -6.72 -38.87
C LEU A 6 -25.75 -7.31 -37.46
N THR A 7 -25.64 -6.43 -36.46
CA THR A 7 -25.64 -6.88 -35.05
C THR A 7 -26.98 -7.55 -34.73
N ARG A 8 -26.98 -8.57 -33.86
CA ARG A 8 -28.24 -9.28 -33.47
C ARG A 8 -29.35 -8.32 -33.00
N SER A 9 -28.98 -7.23 -32.31
CA SER A 9 -29.91 -6.17 -31.86
C SER A 9 -30.56 -5.35 -32.98
N GLN A 10 -29.99 -5.37 -34.19
CA GLN A 10 -30.51 -4.68 -35.39
C GLN A 10 -31.35 -5.60 -36.28
N THR A 11 -31.48 -6.88 -35.94
CA THR A 11 -32.32 -7.84 -36.68
C THR A 11 -33.74 -7.86 -36.12
N ASP A 12 -34.69 -8.38 -36.89
CA ASP A 12 -36.08 -8.58 -36.46
C ASP A 12 -36.30 -9.89 -35.68
N ASP A 13 -35.27 -10.73 -35.58
CA ASP A 13 -35.34 -12.04 -34.92
C ASP A 13 -35.62 -11.95 -33.42
N GLU A 14 -36.04 -13.04 -32.81
CA GLU A 14 -36.05 -13.13 -31.35
C GLU A 14 -34.62 -13.01 -30.77
N PHE A 15 -34.51 -12.30 -29.65
CA PHE A 15 -33.29 -12.20 -28.85
C PHE A 15 -33.56 -12.85 -27.47
N PRO A 16 -33.05 -14.07 -27.22
CA PRO A 16 -33.28 -14.78 -25.95
C PRO A 16 -32.69 -14.04 -24.75
N PHE A 17 -33.02 -14.49 -23.53
CA PHE A 17 -32.50 -13.91 -22.29
C PHE A 17 -30.97 -13.85 -22.27
N HIS A 18 -30.44 -12.64 -22.11
CA HIS A 18 -29.00 -12.37 -22.12
C HIS A 18 -28.65 -11.16 -21.25
N THR A 19 -27.35 -10.94 -21.07
CA THR A 19 -26.76 -9.65 -20.70
C THR A 19 -25.98 -9.05 -21.87
N ASP A 20 -26.06 -7.74 -22.03
CA ASP A 20 -25.40 -7.01 -23.11
C ASP A 20 -23.87 -7.11 -23.01
N CYS A 21 -23.22 -7.26 -24.17
CA CYS A 21 -21.76 -7.39 -24.31
C CYS A 21 -21.15 -8.52 -23.44
N SER A 22 -21.86 -9.63 -23.25
CA SER A 22 -21.35 -10.81 -22.53
C SER A 22 -19.98 -11.33 -23.02
N TYR A 23 -19.60 -11.02 -24.27
CA TYR A 23 -18.32 -11.39 -24.88
C TYR A 23 -17.17 -10.41 -24.56
N GLU A 24 -17.41 -9.30 -23.85
CA GLU A 24 -16.34 -8.36 -23.45
C GLU A 24 -15.74 -8.76 -22.11
N SER A 25 -14.44 -8.54 -21.89
CA SER A 25 -13.75 -8.85 -20.63
C SER A 25 -14.35 -8.15 -19.42
N ASN A 26 -14.89 -6.94 -19.60
CA ASN A 26 -15.64 -6.20 -18.59
C ASN A 26 -16.95 -5.66 -19.22
N PRO A 27 -18.11 -6.34 -19.06
CA PRO A 27 -19.36 -5.95 -19.69
C PRO A 27 -19.90 -4.68 -19.02
N PRO A 28 -20.69 -3.87 -19.74
CA PRO A 28 -21.29 -2.67 -19.17
C PRO A 28 -22.15 -3.03 -17.94
N GLU A 29 -22.07 -2.21 -16.90
CA GLU A 29 -22.82 -2.37 -15.65
C GLU A 29 -24.29 -2.01 -15.83
N TYR A 30 -24.60 -1.02 -16.66
CA TYR A 30 -25.97 -0.57 -16.95
C TYR A 30 -26.25 -0.56 -18.46
N MET A 31 -27.50 -0.81 -18.79
CA MET A 31 -28.05 -0.52 -20.11
C MET A 31 -29.34 0.29 -19.97
N ALA A 32 -29.63 1.14 -20.95
CA ALA A 32 -30.90 1.81 -21.09
C ALA A 32 -31.49 1.60 -22.50
N LEU A 33 -32.82 1.48 -22.57
CA LEU A 33 -33.56 1.53 -23.84
C LEU A 33 -34.44 2.78 -23.80
N PHE A 34 -34.22 3.70 -24.73
CA PHE A 34 -35.06 4.87 -24.92
C PHE A 34 -35.92 4.70 -26.16
N VAL A 35 -37.24 4.79 -26.00
CA VAL A 35 -38.22 4.54 -27.06
C VAL A 35 -38.41 5.80 -27.90
N LEU A 36 -37.99 5.79 -29.16
CA LEU A 36 -38.27 6.87 -30.11
C LEU A 36 -39.62 6.64 -30.79
N GLU A 37 -39.88 5.41 -31.21
CA GLU A 37 -41.15 4.96 -31.78
C GLU A 37 -41.50 3.60 -31.15
N GLN A 38 -42.69 3.51 -30.56
CA GLN A 38 -43.15 2.31 -29.86
C GLN A 38 -43.72 1.29 -30.84
N ASP A 39 -43.70 0.00 -30.49
CA ASP A 39 -44.31 -1.06 -31.29
C ASP A 39 -45.85 -0.90 -31.38
N GLN A 40 -46.42 -1.02 -32.57
CA GLN A 40 -47.87 -0.99 -32.83
C GLN A 40 -48.46 -2.35 -33.23
N LEU A 41 -47.64 -3.36 -33.53
CA LEU A 41 -48.09 -4.63 -34.13
C LEU A 41 -48.01 -5.85 -33.17
N GLY A 42 -47.72 -5.62 -31.89
CA GLY A 42 -47.65 -6.66 -30.86
C GLY A 42 -46.36 -7.48 -30.89
N GLY A 43 -45.28 -6.94 -31.46
CA GLY A 43 -43.95 -7.57 -31.55
C GLY A 43 -42.89 -6.88 -30.68
N GLY A 44 -41.68 -7.42 -30.66
CA GLY A 44 -40.53 -6.77 -30.02
C GLY A 44 -40.70 -6.49 -28.52
N GLN A 45 -41.52 -7.30 -27.85
CA GLN A 45 -41.86 -7.18 -26.44
C GLN A 45 -40.58 -7.39 -25.61
N PHE A 46 -40.31 -6.45 -24.71
CA PHE A 46 -39.13 -6.49 -23.85
C PHE A 46 -39.46 -7.22 -22.55
N GLU A 47 -38.65 -8.22 -22.21
CA GLU A 47 -38.85 -9.05 -21.04
C GLU A 47 -37.59 -9.01 -20.17
N VAL A 48 -37.75 -9.03 -18.84
CA VAL A 48 -36.64 -9.07 -17.89
C VAL A 48 -36.87 -10.10 -16.78
N ILE A 49 -35.79 -10.72 -16.32
CA ILE A 49 -35.75 -11.63 -15.18
C ILE A 49 -34.71 -11.10 -14.19
N GLN A 50 -35.05 -11.07 -12.90
CA GLN A 50 -34.12 -10.68 -11.85
C GLN A 50 -33.16 -11.84 -11.54
N VAL A 51 -31.86 -11.56 -11.50
CA VAL A 51 -30.83 -12.60 -11.35
C VAL A 51 -30.90 -13.31 -10.01
N SER A 52 -31.35 -12.64 -8.94
CA SER A 52 -31.57 -13.29 -7.64
C SER A 52 -32.57 -14.44 -7.73
N ASP A 53 -33.59 -14.34 -8.58
CA ASP A 53 -34.61 -15.39 -8.73
C ASP A 53 -34.01 -16.63 -9.42
N ILE A 54 -33.03 -16.43 -10.29
CA ILE A 54 -32.28 -17.51 -10.93
C ILE A 54 -31.30 -18.14 -9.92
N ILE A 55 -30.50 -17.32 -9.25
CA ILE A 55 -29.45 -17.79 -8.35
C ILE A 55 -30.04 -18.55 -7.17
N ASN A 56 -31.15 -18.09 -6.59
CA ASN A 56 -31.78 -18.76 -5.45
C ASN A 56 -32.26 -20.19 -5.77
N GLU A 57 -32.51 -20.49 -7.04
CA GLU A 57 -32.98 -21.80 -7.50
C GLU A 57 -31.88 -22.72 -8.04
N LEU A 58 -30.66 -22.21 -8.24
CA LEU A 58 -29.51 -23.03 -8.64
C LEU A 58 -29.09 -23.96 -7.49
N SER A 59 -28.75 -25.21 -7.84
CA SER A 59 -28.07 -26.12 -6.93
C SER A 59 -26.73 -25.54 -6.47
N GLU A 60 -26.32 -25.84 -5.23
CA GLU A 60 -25.03 -25.36 -4.70
C GLU A 60 -23.85 -25.78 -5.60
N LYS A 61 -23.90 -26.99 -6.17
CA LYS A 61 -22.90 -27.45 -7.14
C LYS A 61 -22.82 -26.54 -8.36
N SER A 62 -23.96 -26.18 -8.94
CA SER A 62 -24.01 -25.31 -10.12
C SER A 62 -23.61 -23.88 -9.77
N LYS A 63 -23.98 -23.35 -8.60
CA LYS A 63 -23.48 -22.05 -8.11
C LYS A 63 -21.96 -22.05 -8.01
N THR A 64 -21.37 -23.05 -7.35
CA THR A 64 -19.93 -23.16 -7.19
C THR A 64 -19.25 -23.19 -8.55
N THR A 65 -19.68 -24.07 -9.48
CA THR A 65 -19.07 -24.16 -10.82
C THR A 65 -19.20 -22.85 -11.60
N LEU A 66 -20.36 -22.19 -11.57
CA LEU A 66 -20.58 -20.94 -12.30
C LEU A 66 -19.78 -19.75 -11.71
N LEU A 67 -19.44 -19.80 -10.42
CA LEU A 67 -18.67 -18.77 -9.70
C LEU A 67 -17.15 -18.99 -9.75
N THR A 68 -16.67 -20.23 -9.87
CA THR A 68 -15.23 -20.53 -9.72
C THR A 68 -14.56 -20.96 -11.02
N GLU A 69 -15.31 -21.47 -11.99
CA GLU A 69 -14.74 -22.01 -13.23
C GLU A 69 -14.95 -21.06 -14.42
N ASN A 70 -13.90 -20.86 -15.21
CA ASN A 70 -13.99 -20.06 -16.43
C ASN A 70 -14.69 -20.85 -17.57
N PHE A 71 -15.58 -20.15 -18.28
CA PHE A 71 -16.29 -20.64 -19.46
C PHE A 71 -15.72 -19.99 -20.72
N LYS A 72 -15.69 -20.74 -21.82
CA LYS A 72 -15.31 -20.22 -23.13
C LYS A 72 -16.49 -19.46 -23.76
N ILE A 73 -16.32 -18.16 -24.00
CA ILE A 73 -17.36 -17.27 -24.55
C ILE A 73 -16.89 -16.72 -25.90
N ALA A 74 -17.58 -17.05 -26.98
CA ALA A 74 -17.28 -16.59 -28.33
C ALA A 74 -17.48 -15.07 -28.46
N VAL A 75 -16.57 -14.41 -29.17
CA VAL A 75 -16.73 -13.02 -29.61
C VAL A 75 -17.41 -13.03 -30.99
N PRO A 76 -18.65 -12.51 -31.12
CA PRO A 76 -19.33 -12.45 -32.41
C PRO A 76 -18.49 -11.69 -33.44
N MET A 77 -18.56 -12.12 -34.70
CA MET A 77 -17.69 -11.62 -35.77
C MET A 77 -17.75 -10.09 -35.91
N GLU A 78 -18.94 -9.51 -35.78
CA GLU A 78 -19.18 -8.08 -35.87
C GLU A 78 -18.53 -7.26 -34.74
N PHE A 79 -18.08 -7.90 -33.66
CA PHE A 79 -17.46 -7.25 -32.51
C PHE A 79 -15.97 -7.59 -32.30
N ARG A 80 -15.34 -8.32 -33.24
CA ARG A 80 -13.91 -8.66 -33.15
C ARG A 80 -13.04 -7.43 -33.40
N LYS A 81 -12.38 -6.94 -32.34
CA LYS A 81 -11.45 -5.78 -32.40
C LYS A 81 -10.05 -6.18 -32.89
N VAL A 82 -9.67 -7.44 -32.75
CA VAL A 82 -8.36 -8.00 -33.12
C VAL A 82 -8.60 -9.25 -33.96
N LYS A 83 -7.86 -9.43 -35.07
CA LYS A 83 -8.07 -10.54 -36.01
C LYS A 83 -7.95 -11.93 -35.37
N ASP A 84 -7.15 -12.05 -34.31
CA ASP A 84 -6.77 -13.34 -33.72
C ASP A 84 -7.46 -13.67 -32.39
N VAL A 85 -8.44 -12.86 -31.95
CA VAL A 85 -9.21 -13.11 -30.73
C VAL A 85 -10.66 -13.39 -31.10
N ASP A 86 -11.05 -14.67 -31.05
CA ASP A 86 -12.39 -15.15 -31.36
C ASP A 86 -13.20 -15.60 -30.13
N HIS A 87 -12.59 -15.62 -28.95
CA HIS A 87 -13.25 -15.94 -27.68
C HIS A 87 -12.56 -15.27 -26.49
N ILE A 88 -13.26 -15.21 -25.36
CA ILE A 88 -12.73 -14.91 -24.02
C ILE A 88 -12.98 -16.10 -23.08
N TYR A 89 -12.21 -16.16 -22.00
CA TYR A 89 -12.53 -17.01 -20.85
C TYR A 89 -13.07 -16.14 -19.72
N GLY A 90 -14.20 -16.50 -19.14
CA GLY A 90 -14.75 -15.76 -18.01
C GLY A 90 -15.82 -16.54 -17.26
N LEU A 91 -16.06 -16.10 -16.02
CA LEU A 91 -17.12 -16.64 -15.17
C LEU A 91 -18.50 -16.27 -15.72
N ILE A 92 -19.49 -17.14 -15.47
CA ILE A 92 -20.90 -16.84 -15.77
C ILE A 92 -21.55 -16.12 -14.59
N LEU A 93 -21.33 -16.57 -13.35
CA LEU A 93 -21.67 -15.79 -12.16
C LEU A 93 -20.46 -14.95 -11.75
N LEU A 94 -20.65 -13.63 -11.65
CA LEU A 94 -19.60 -12.68 -11.29
C LEU A 94 -19.46 -12.51 -9.77
N ASP A 95 -20.59 -12.68 -9.06
CA ASP A 95 -20.70 -12.78 -7.60
C ASP A 95 -22.03 -13.49 -7.26
N HIS A 96 -22.40 -13.54 -5.99
CA HIS A 96 -23.65 -14.16 -5.52
C HIS A 96 -24.95 -13.45 -5.97
N ASN A 97 -24.87 -12.37 -6.76
CA ASN A 97 -26.00 -11.58 -7.24
C ASN A 97 -25.80 -10.97 -8.65
N GLN A 98 -24.79 -11.41 -9.39
CA GLN A 98 -24.44 -10.85 -10.70
C GLN A 98 -24.12 -11.96 -11.71
N ILE A 99 -24.59 -11.78 -12.94
CA ILE A 99 -24.42 -12.74 -14.04
C ILE A 99 -23.87 -12.07 -15.30
N ARG A 100 -23.10 -12.84 -16.08
CA ARG A 100 -22.76 -12.63 -17.49
C ARG A 100 -23.28 -13.85 -18.25
N TYR A 101 -24.27 -13.67 -19.11
CA TYR A 101 -24.83 -14.80 -19.84
C TYR A 101 -25.37 -14.42 -21.20
N ARG A 102 -25.03 -15.23 -22.21
CA ARG A 102 -25.67 -15.21 -23.52
C ARG A 102 -25.54 -16.61 -24.13
N PRO A 103 -26.64 -17.36 -24.26
CA PRO A 103 -26.59 -18.81 -24.50
C PRO A 103 -25.92 -19.19 -25.83
N ASP A 104 -26.12 -18.41 -26.89
CA ASP A 104 -25.61 -18.72 -28.24
C ASP A 104 -24.09 -18.56 -28.40
N ILE A 105 -23.41 -17.94 -27.42
CA ILE A 105 -21.97 -17.68 -27.50
C ILE A 105 -21.17 -18.40 -26.40
N VAL A 106 -21.81 -19.09 -25.46
CA VAL A 106 -21.09 -19.90 -24.46
C VAL A 106 -20.80 -21.27 -25.10
N LEU A 107 -19.52 -21.54 -25.37
CA LEU A 107 -19.06 -22.69 -26.16
C LEU A 107 -18.62 -23.91 -25.33
N ASP A 108 -18.81 -23.88 -24.01
CA ASP A 108 -18.28 -24.91 -23.09
C ASP A 108 -19.12 -26.21 -23.08
N HIS A 109 -18.47 -27.34 -22.83
CA HIS A 109 -19.05 -28.70 -22.83
C HIS A 109 -19.67 -29.12 -21.49
N LYS A 110 -19.72 -28.22 -20.49
CA LYS A 110 -20.35 -28.45 -19.17
C LYS A 110 -21.88 -28.37 -19.26
N SER A 111 -22.47 -29.17 -20.14
CA SER A 111 -23.89 -29.12 -20.50
C SER A 111 -24.81 -29.25 -19.28
N ASN A 112 -24.48 -30.05 -18.27
CA ASN A 112 -25.37 -30.22 -17.11
C ASN A 112 -25.64 -28.93 -16.33
N VAL A 113 -24.62 -28.09 -16.10
CA VAL A 113 -24.76 -26.84 -15.34
C VAL A 113 -25.46 -25.77 -16.18
N LEU A 114 -25.12 -25.68 -17.48
CA LEU A 114 -25.77 -24.75 -18.39
C LEU A 114 -27.23 -25.14 -18.68
N ASN A 115 -27.53 -26.44 -18.78
CA ASN A 115 -28.90 -26.96 -18.93
C ASN A 115 -29.76 -26.65 -17.69
N GLU A 116 -29.18 -26.76 -16.49
CA GLU A 116 -29.87 -26.35 -15.26
C GLU A 116 -30.15 -24.84 -15.28
N LEU A 117 -29.15 -24.03 -15.62
CA LEU A 117 -29.29 -22.58 -15.72
C LEU A 117 -30.37 -22.19 -16.74
N ASP A 118 -30.34 -22.75 -17.95
CA ASP A 118 -31.34 -22.52 -19.01
C ASP A 118 -32.74 -22.99 -18.58
N SER A 119 -32.83 -24.14 -17.90
CA SER A 119 -34.09 -24.63 -17.37
C SER A 119 -34.68 -23.67 -16.33
N ILE A 120 -33.86 -23.13 -15.42
CA ILE A 120 -34.29 -22.14 -14.43
C ILE A 120 -34.71 -20.85 -15.12
N ILE A 121 -33.92 -20.33 -16.06
CA ILE A 121 -34.24 -19.11 -16.83
C ILE A 121 -35.60 -19.26 -17.54
N SER A 122 -35.90 -20.45 -18.09
CA SER A 122 -37.14 -20.69 -18.82
C SER A 122 -38.40 -20.60 -17.95
N ARG A 123 -38.28 -20.92 -16.65
CA ARG A 123 -39.38 -20.99 -15.67
C ARG A 123 -39.38 -19.84 -14.65
N ALA A 124 -38.31 -19.04 -14.61
CA ALA A 124 -38.19 -17.92 -13.69
C ALA A 124 -39.27 -16.84 -13.94
N PRO A 125 -39.68 -16.08 -12.91
CA PRO A 125 -40.66 -15.01 -13.05
C PRO A 125 -40.22 -13.93 -14.04
N LYS A 126 -40.99 -13.78 -15.13
CA LYS A 126 -40.72 -12.79 -16.18
C LYS A 126 -41.50 -11.51 -15.90
N HIS A 127 -40.82 -10.38 -15.98
CA HIS A 127 -41.44 -9.06 -15.94
C HIS A 127 -41.43 -8.47 -17.35
N VAL A 128 -42.54 -7.85 -17.74
CA VAL A 128 -42.70 -7.24 -19.06
C VAL A 128 -43.02 -5.76 -18.90
N PRO A 129 -42.00 -4.90 -18.87
CA PRO A 129 -42.20 -3.45 -18.85
C PRO A 129 -42.87 -2.97 -20.14
N LYS A 130 -43.85 -2.06 -20.01
CA LYS A 130 -44.39 -1.36 -21.18
C LYS A 130 -43.38 -0.33 -21.67
N LEU A 131 -43.08 -0.37 -22.96
CA LEU A 131 -42.16 0.55 -23.64
C LEU A 131 -42.95 1.52 -24.51
N GLU A 132 -43.52 2.54 -23.88
CA GLU A 132 -44.28 3.60 -24.55
C GLU A 132 -43.35 4.64 -25.19
N LYS A 133 -43.85 5.36 -26.19
CA LYS A 133 -43.09 6.40 -26.89
C LYS A 133 -42.54 7.45 -25.90
N TYR A 134 -41.25 7.79 -26.04
CA TYR A 134 -40.50 8.70 -25.17
C TYR A 134 -40.31 8.25 -23.72
N THR A 135 -40.51 6.96 -23.44
CA THR A 135 -40.08 6.37 -22.16
C THR A 135 -38.66 5.84 -22.25
N MET A 136 -37.99 5.79 -21.09
CA MET A 136 -36.69 5.16 -20.94
C MET A 136 -36.78 4.11 -19.85
N ILE A 137 -36.29 2.90 -20.13
CA ILE A 137 -36.02 1.91 -19.09
C ILE A 137 -34.52 1.85 -18.85
N LEU A 138 -34.14 1.84 -17.57
CA LEU A 138 -32.77 1.68 -17.12
C LEU A 138 -32.68 0.42 -16.27
N LEU A 139 -31.70 -0.43 -16.55
CA LEU A 139 -31.44 -1.64 -15.77
C LEU A 139 -29.95 -1.87 -15.56
N ASN A 140 -29.63 -2.45 -14.40
CA ASN A 140 -28.29 -2.98 -14.15
C ASN A 140 -28.14 -4.29 -14.94
N ASN A 141 -27.32 -4.23 -15.98
CA ASN A 141 -27.09 -5.29 -16.95
C ASN A 141 -26.49 -6.56 -16.33
N ARG A 142 -25.95 -6.49 -15.11
CA ARG A 142 -25.39 -7.64 -14.38
C ARG A 142 -26.40 -8.29 -13.43
N LYS A 143 -27.46 -7.56 -13.06
CA LYS A 143 -28.49 -8.03 -12.10
C LYS A 143 -29.80 -8.44 -12.75
N PHE A 144 -29.94 -8.24 -14.05
CA PHE A 144 -31.12 -8.63 -14.82
C PHE A 144 -30.70 -9.31 -16.12
N LEU A 145 -31.31 -10.45 -16.42
CA LEU A 145 -31.34 -10.96 -17.79
C LEU A 145 -32.47 -10.28 -18.55
N HIS A 146 -32.26 -9.98 -19.83
CA HIS A 146 -33.28 -9.38 -20.66
C HIS A 146 -33.42 -10.06 -22.01
N ALA A 147 -34.64 -10.12 -22.53
CA ALA A 147 -34.99 -10.72 -23.82
C ALA A 147 -35.86 -9.76 -24.64
N ARG A 148 -35.96 -10.05 -25.93
CA ARG A 148 -36.86 -9.37 -26.86
C ARG A 148 -37.52 -10.40 -27.75
N THR A 149 -38.85 -10.42 -27.79
CA THR A 149 -39.57 -11.25 -28.76
C THR A 149 -39.32 -10.76 -30.20
N LYS A 150 -39.73 -11.55 -31.20
CA LYS A 150 -39.59 -11.18 -32.61
C LYS A 150 -40.24 -9.82 -32.90
N ILE A 151 -39.54 -8.93 -33.60
CA ILE A 151 -40.12 -7.65 -34.04
C ILE A 151 -41.10 -7.91 -35.18
N LEU A 152 -42.28 -7.29 -35.08
CA LEU A 152 -43.31 -7.32 -36.11
C LEU A 152 -43.53 -5.95 -36.74
N ASP A 153 -43.29 -4.87 -35.99
CA ASP A 153 -43.41 -3.49 -36.46
C ASP A 153 -42.07 -2.92 -36.98
N PRO A 154 -41.92 -2.70 -38.30
CA PRO A 154 -40.70 -2.13 -38.88
C PRO A 154 -40.49 -0.65 -38.53
N HIS A 155 -41.51 0.04 -37.99
CA HIS A 155 -41.41 1.42 -37.54
C HIS A 155 -40.95 1.55 -36.08
N ARG A 156 -40.88 0.43 -35.32
CA ARG A 156 -40.39 0.41 -33.94
C ARG A 156 -38.93 0.86 -33.90
N HIS A 157 -38.64 1.90 -33.10
CA HIS A 157 -37.30 2.46 -33.02
C HIS A 157 -36.93 2.77 -31.56
N LEU A 158 -35.83 2.19 -31.09
CA LEU A 158 -35.25 2.49 -29.79
C LEU A 158 -33.77 2.81 -29.88
N LEU A 159 -33.31 3.71 -29.01
CA LEU A 159 -31.89 3.88 -28.70
C LEU A 159 -31.51 2.92 -27.58
N ARG A 160 -30.51 2.08 -27.83
CA ARG A 160 -29.89 1.23 -26.81
C ARG A 160 -28.60 1.87 -26.34
N ILE A 161 -28.55 2.24 -25.07
CA ILE A 161 -27.45 2.95 -24.42
C ILE A 161 -26.79 1.99 -23.44
N ARG A 162 -25.47 1.96 -23.39
CA ARG A 162 -24.68 1.16 -22.44
C ARG A 162 -23.74 2.07 -21.71
N PHE A 163 -23.65 1.93 -20.40
CA PHE A 163 -22.78 2.77 -19.58
C PHE A 163 -22.41 2.07 -18.27
N ASN A 164 -21.36 2.55 -17.63
CA ASN A 164 -20.98 2.15 -16.30
C ASN A 164 -21.31 3.29 -15.34
N LYS A 165 -21.52 3.00 -14.05
CA LYS A 165 -21.50 4.07 -13.05
C LYS A 165 -20.16 4.81 -13.22
N PRO A 166 -20.14 6.16 -13.32
CA PRO A 166 -18.87 6.87 -13.32
C PRO A 166 -18.15 6.48 -12.04
N ALA A 167 -17.06 5.74 -12.18
CA ALA A 167 -16.25 5.37 -11.03
C ALA A 167 -15.83 6.68 -10.32
N PRO A 168 -15.95 6.76 -8.98
CA PRO A 168 -15.21 7.80 -8.27
C PRO A 168 -13.74 7.60 -8.63
N TYR A 169 -13.13 8.55 -9.35
CA TYR A 169 -11.72 8.57 -9.78
C TYR A 169 -10.98 7.24 -9.65
N ASP A 170 -11.40 6.22 -10.42
CA ASP A 170 -10.68 4.97 -10.39
C ASP A 170 -9.40 5.15 -11.19
N VAL A 171 -8.36 5.59 -10.51
CA VAL A 171 -7.02 5.73 -11.07
C VAL A 171 -6.48 4.40 -11.58
N PHE A 172 -6.92 3.26 -11.03
CA PHE A 172 -6.48 1.94 -11.48
C PHE A 172 -7.14 1.49 -12.79
N SER A 173 -8.18 2.20 -13.27
CA SER A 173 -8.63 2.08 -14.66
C SER A 173 -7.59 2.53 -15.69
N ILE A 174 -6.57 3.28 -15.26
CA ILE A 174 -5.52 3.85 -16.11
C ILE A 174 -4.13 3.38 -15.68
N TYR A 175 -3.92 3.18 -14.37
CA TYR A 175 -2.67 2.75 -13.77
C TYR A 175 -2.71 1.28 -13.39
N ASN A 176 -1.61 0.56 -13.63
CA ASN A 176 -1.51 -0.84 -13.24
C ASN A 176 -1.25 -0.96 -11.72
N GLU A 177 -2.26 -1.43 -10.98
CA GLU A 177 -2.17 -1.64 -9.52
C GLU A 177 -1.07 -2.63 -9.14
N THR A 178 -0.74 -3.62 -9.98
CA THR A 178 0.33 -4.59 -9.71
C THR A 178 1.73 -3.96 -9.67
N LYS A 179 1.85 -2.69 -10.06
CA LYS A 179 3.09 -1.91 -9.94
C LYS A 179 3.20 -1.18 -8.62
N LEU A 180 2.21 -1.27 -7.73
CA LEU A 180 2.22 -0.63 -6.42
C LEU A 180 2.55 -1.66 -5.33
N ARG A 181 3.63 -1.41 -4.60
CA ARG A 181 3.97 -2.12 -3.37
C ARG A 181 2.94 -1.80 -2.28
N SER A 182 2.53 -2.80 -1.51
CA SER A 182 1.61 -2.63 -0.39
C SER A 182 2.27 -1.93 0.80
N GLU A 183 3.59 -2.07 0.91
CA GLU A 183 4.46 -1.57 1.96
C GLU A 183 4.56 -0.04 2.00
N TYR A 184 5.05 0.45 3.13
CA TYR A 184 5.37 1.86 3.36
C TYR A 184 6.88 2.07 3.51
N LEU A 185 7.32 3.21 2.99
CA LEU A 185 8.66 3.73 3.18
C LEU A 185 8.57 4.96 4.08
N THR A 186 8.98 4.81 5.34
CA THR A 186 8.89 5.89 6.33
C THR A 186 10.06 6.85 6.21
N LEU A 187 9.75 8.14 6.30
CA LEU A 187 10.69 9.25 6.15
C LEU A 187 10.53 10.24 7.32
N PRO A 188 11.60 10.95 7.73
CA PRO A 188 11.54 11.92 8.80
C PRO A 188 10.82 13.19 8.34
N HIS A 189 10.12 13.86 9.26
CA HIS A 189 9.42 15.11 8.97
C HIS A 189 10.37 16.24 8.56
N THR A 190 11.61 16.23 9.06
CA THR A 190 12.68 17.17 8.69
C THR A 190 13.04 17.12 7.21
N LEU A 191 12.81 16.00 6.52
CA LEU A 191 12.99 15.90 5.07
C LEU A 191 11.96 16.74 4.31
N LEU A 192 10.71 16.79 4.80
CA LEU A 192 9.66 17.60 4.17
C LEU A 192 9.99 19.08 4.29
N ASP A 193 10.45 19.51 5.48
CA ASP A 193 10.92 20.88 5.73
C ASP A 193 12.08 21.25 4.83
N TYR A 194 13.07 20.36 4.74
CA TYR A 194 14.18 20.51 3.82
C TYR A 194 13.71 20.71 2.38
N PHE A 195 12.81 19.87 1.87
CA PHE A 195 12.29 20.02 0.51
C PHE A 195 11.47 21.30 0.29
N ASN A 196 10.72 21.78 1.30
CA ASN A 196 10.02 23.05 1.21
C ASN A 196 11.00 24.23 1.06
N GLU A 197 12.10 24.19 1.82
CA GLU A 197 13.16 25.19 1.77
C GLU A 197 13.92 25.17 0.43
N GLN A 198 14.30 23.97 -0.03
CA GLN A 198 15.01 23.79 -1.30
C GLN A 198 14.13 24.13 -2.50
N HIS A 199 12.83 23.80 -2.45
CA HIS A 199 11.87 24.17 -3.50
C HIS A 199 11.79 25.68 -3.69
N THR A 200 11.74 26.45 -2.59
CA THR A 200 11.67 27.91 -2.66
C THR A 200 12.87 28.49 -3.40
N ARG A 201 14.07 27.99 -3.10
CA ARG A 201 15.32 28.37 -3.79
C ARG A 201 15.30 27.98 -5.26
N LEU A 202 14.96 26.72 -5.55
CA LEU A 202 14.91 26.21 -6.91
C LEU A 202 13.92 27.00 -7.76
N TYR A 203 12.70 27.26 -7.27
CA TYR A 203 11.70 28.05 -7.98
C TYR A 203 12.22 29.45 -8.34
N LYS A 204 12.81 30.15 -7.36
CA LYS A 204 13.36 31.49 -7.58
C LYS A 204 14.50 31.47 -8.60
N THR A 205 15.42 30.52 -8.50
CA THR A 205 16.53 30.35 -9.46
C THR A 205 16.00 30.09 -10.87
N LEU A 206 15.07 29.14 -11.04
CA LEU A 206 14.47 28.84 -12.34
C LEU A 206 13.79 30.07 -12.94
N LYS A 207 13.02 30.80 -12.14
CA LYS A 207 12.35 32.03 -12.59
C LYS A 207 13.37 33.10 -13.03
N LEU A 208 14.44 33.29 -12.28
CA LEU A 208 15.51 34.23 -12.63
C LEU A 208 16.23 33.83 -13.92
N ILE A 209 16.56 32.54 -14.10
CA ILE A 209 17.20 32.05 -15.35
C ILE A 209 16.28 32.33 -16.55
N VAL A 210 15.00 31.98 -16.46
CA VAL A 210 14.05 32.22 -17.56
C VAL A 210 13.91 33.72 -17.85
N GLN A 211 13.87 34.58 -16.82
CA GLN A 211 13.82 36.03 -16.99
C GLN A 211 15.09 36.59 -17.65
N GLN A 212 16.27 36.08 -17.30
CA GLN A 212 17.54 36.55 -17.85
C GLN A 212 17.81 36.08 -19.28
N TYR A 213 17.12 35.03 -19.77
CA TYR A 213 17.35 34.46 -21.11
C TYR A 213 17.39 35.49 -22.24
N HIS A 214 16.50 36.50 -22.23
CA HIS A 214 16.40 37.51 -23.29
C HIS A 214 17.22 38.78 -23.01
N GLN A 215 17.81 38.90 -21.82
CA GLN A 215 18.50 40.11 -21.38
C GLN A 215 19.87 40.20 -22.05
N ALA A 216 20.27 41.42 -22.42
CA ALA A 216 21.60 41.72 -22.96
C ALA A 216 22.65 41.85 -21.84
N THR A 217 22.65 40.89 -20.91
CA THR A 217 23.59 40.80 -19.78
C THR A 217 24.55 39.63 -20.00
N GLU A 218 25.67 39.60 -19.26
CA GLU A 218 26.60 38.46 -19.28
C GLU A 218 25.90 37.16 -18.86
N VAL A 219 25.06 37.23 -17.82
CA VAL A 219 24.21 36.11 -17.36
C VAL A 219 23.27 35.64 -18.48
N GLY A 220 22.57 36.56 -19.15
CA GLY A 220 21.70 36.22 -20.28
C GLY A 220 22.46 35.60 -21.45
N ALA A 221 23.66 36.11 -21.74
CA ALA A 221 24.54 35.55 -22.77
C ALA A 221 25.01 34.13 -22.43
N GLU A 222 25.34 33.86 -21.16
CA GLU A 222 25.69 32.51 -20.67
C GLU A 222 24.54 31.52 -20.84
N ILE A 223 23.32 31.92 -20.47
CA ILE A 223 22.12 31.10 -20.63
C ILE A 223 21.92 30.77 -22.11
N ARG A 224 21.93 31.77 -23.01
CA ARG A 224 21.78 31.54 -24.46
C ARG A 224 22.89 30.65 -25.02
N ARG A 225 24.14 30.81 -24.57
CA ARG A 225 25.27 29.98 -24.97
C ARG A 225 25.13 28.54 -24.49
N THR A 226 24.54 28.32 -23.32
CA THR A 226 24.30 26.97 -22.79
C THR A 226 23.30 26.21 -23.65
N PHE A 227 22.17 26.82 -24.00
CA PHE A 227 21.10 26.15 -24.74
C PHE A 227 21.28 26.15 -26.26
N GLN A 228 21.97 27.14 -26.85
CA GLN A 228 22.23 27.25 -28.30
C GLN A 228 21.00 26.98 -29.18
N PHE A 229 19.82 27.42 -28.73
CA PHE A 229 18.58 27.15 -29.44
C PHE A 229 18.61 27.69 -30.87
N GLU A 230 18.02 26.91 -31.78
CA GLU A 230 17.75 27.35 -33.14
C GLU A 230 16.95 28.66 -33.17
N GLN A 231 17.09 29.40 -34.28
CA GLN A 231 16.50 30.73 -34.43
C GLN A 231 14.99 30.75 -34.18
N LYS A 232 14.25 29.69 -34.57
CA LYS A 232 12.80 29.60 -34.36
C LYS A 232 12.44 29.58 -32.87
N ILE A 233 13.10 28.73 -32.08
CA ILE A 233 12.90 28.65 -30.63
C ILE A 233 13.35 29.95 -29.96
N HIS A 234 14.52 30.48 -30.34
CA HIS A 234 15.02 31.75 -29.81
C HIS A 234 14.01 32.89 -30.02
N ASN A 235 13.50 33.05 -31.24
CA ASN A 235 12.51 34.07 -31.58
C ASN A 235 11.23 33.90 -30.77
N LEU A 236 10.72 32.67 -30.66
CA LEU A 236 9.53 32.35 -29.85
C LEU A 236 9.71 32.79 -28.39
N LEU A 237 10.84 32.43 -27.75
CA LEU A 237 11.12 32.78 -26.37
C LEU A 237 11.28 34.30 -26.18
N CYS A 238 11.93 34.99 -27.12
CA CYS A 238 12.07 36.45 -27.10
C CYS A 238 10.71 37.15 -27.25
N GLN A 239 9.86 36.71 -28.17
CA GLN A 239 8.52 37.26 -28.35
C GLN A 239 7.63 37.04 -27.12
N LEU A 240 7.70 35.86 -26.47
CA LEU A 240 7.01 35.61 -25.21
C LEU A 240 7.45 36.56 -24.10
N ASN A 241 8.75 36.88 -24.01
CA ASN A 241 9.23 37.82 -23.00
C ASN A 241 8.76 39.26 -23.25
N VAL A 242 8.53 39.65 -24.50
CA VAL A 242 8.01 40.98 -24.87
C VAL A 242 6.49 41.06 -24.68
N HIS A 243 5.74 40.09 -25.20
CA HIS A 243 4.28 40.15 -25.26
C HIS A 243 3.58 39.50 -24.07
N ARG A 244 4.29 38.63 -23.33
CA ARG A 244 3.83 37.99 -22.08
C ARG A 244 4.92 38.08 -21.00
N PRO A 245 5.29 39.30 -20.56
CA PRO A 245 6.36 39.51 -19.59
C PRO A 245 6.03 38.92 -18.21
N ASP A 246 4.74 38.87 -17.87
CA ASP A 246 4.25 38.22 -16.66
C ASP A 246 4.05 36.73 -16.88
N PHE A 247 4.83 35.92 -16.15
CA PHE A 247 4.72 34.47 -16.21
C PHE A 247 5.10 33.81 -14.89
N ASN A 248 4.68 32.56 -14.77
CA ASN A 248 5.14 31.65 -13.74
C ASN A 248 5.70 30.38 -14.38
N ILE A 249 6.49 29.64 -13.61
CA ILE A 249 7.06 28.37 -14.09
C ILE A 249 5.95 27.33 -14.38
N GLY A 250 4.81 27.40 -13.70
CA GLY A 250 3.73 26.42 -13.84
C GLY A 250 4.00 25.16 -13.02
N ASN A 251 3.51 24.03 -13.51
CA ASN A 251 3.70 22.73 -12.88
C ASN A 251 5.02 22.12 -13.32
N TYR A 252 5.84 21.68 -12.38
CA TYR A 252 7.09 20.99 -12.69
C TYR A 252 7.37 19.94 -11.62
N ARG A 253 8.12 18.91 -12.02
CA ARG A 253 8.43 17.77 -11.17
C ARG A 253 9.92 17.48 -11.14
N PRO A 254 10.64 17.98 -10.13
CA PRO A 254 12.01 17.55 -9.87
C PRO A 254 12.06 16.07 -9.49
N ASP A 255 12.86 15.30 -10.21
CA ASP A 255 13.11 13.89 -9.90
C ASP A 255 14.31 13.82 -8.93
N VAL A 256 14.11 13.12 -7.81
CA VAL A 256 15.05 13.03 -6.69
C VAL A 256 15.73 11.67 -6.67
N LEU A 257 17.04 11.65 -6.43
CA LEU A 257 17.83 10.48 -6.11
C LEU A 257 18.06 10.45 -4.60
N PHE A 258 17.85 9.29 -3.99
CA PHE A 258 18.24 9.03 -2.60
C PHE A 258 19.65 8.45 -2.63
N THR A 259 20.67 9.26 -2.37
CA THR A 259 22.09 8.86 -2.50
C THR A 259 22.67 8.48 -1.15
N LYS A 260 23.78 7.73 -1.12
CA LYS A 260 24.49 7.46 0.15
C LYS A 260 24.88 8.79 0.82
N GLY A 261 24.52 8.95 2.10
CA GLY A 261 24.71 10.19 2.83
C GLY A 261 24.36 10.03 4.32
N ARG A 262 24.46 11.11 5.11
CA ARG A 262 24.19 11.07 6.57
C ARG A 262 23.05 11.99 7.02
N SER A 263 22.47 12.77 6.10
CA SER A 263 21.54 13.85 6.41
C SER A 263 20.17 13.36 6.88
N PHE A 264 19.67 12.27 6.30
CA PHE A 264 18.35 11.72 6.61
C PHE A 264 18.41 10.20 6.74
N THR A 265 17.40 9.62 7.39
CA THR A 265 17.21 8.17 7.52
C THR A 265 15.91 7.74 6.86
N MET A 266 15.92 6.58 6.23
CA MET A 266 14.74 5.91 5.70
C MET A 266 14.49 4.66 6.54
N ASN A 267 13.24 4.46 7.00
CA ASN A 267 12.89 3.39 7.94
C ASN A 267 13.78 3.38 9.20
N GLY A 268 14.24 4.56 9.64
CA GLY A 268 15.18 4.71 10.77
C GLY A 268 16.58 4.13 10.56
N LYS A 269 16.85 3.44 9.43
CA LYS A 269 18.06 2.61 9.25
C LYS A 269 18.93 3.07 8.08
N HIS A 270 18.32 3.29 6.92
CA HIS A 270 19.07 3.57 5.70
C HIS A 270 19.39 5.05 5.61
N ARG A 271 20.64 5.44 5.87
CA ARG A 271 21.06 6.84 5.78
C ARG A 271 21.23 7.28 4.33
N PHE A 272 20.71 8.45 4.00
CA PHE A 272 20.76 8.99 2.65
C PHE A 272 20.90 10.52 2.63
N GLU A 273 21.20 11.04 1.44
CA GLU A 273 21.13 12.46 1.10
C GLU A 273 20.37 12.62 -0.23
N PRO A 274 19.44 13.57 -0.36
CA PRO A 274 18.71 13.78 -1.60
C PRO A 274 19.55 14.56 -2.62
N LYS A 275 19.46 14.19 -3.90
CA LYS A 275 19.96 14.98 -5.04
C LYS A 275 18.86 15.13 -6.09
N ILE A 276 18.71 16.31 -6.70
CA ILE A 276 17.80 16.48 -7.85
C ILE A 276 18.59 16.20 -9.12
N CYS A 277 18.14 15.30 -9.98
CA CYS A 277 18.89 14.89 -11.18
C CYS A 277 18.21 15.25 -12.51
N GLU A 278 16.93 15.63 -12.47
CA GLU A 278 16.13 16.04 -13.62
C GLU A 278 14.95 16.91 -13.16
N ILE A 279 14.44 17.79 -14.02
CA ILE A 279 13.20 18.53 -13.81
C ILE A 279 12.27 18.28 -15.01
N ASN A 280 11.11 17.71 -14.74
CA ASN A 280 10.09 17.47 -15.74
C ASN A 280 9.11 18.66 -15.77
N GLY A 281 9.13 19.44 -16.86
CA GLY A 281 8.23 20.60 -17.06
C GLY A 281 7.42 20.57 -18.35
N ARG A 282 7.59 19.53 -19.18
CA ARG A 282 6.93 19.42 -20.49
C ARG A 282 5.45 19.07 -20.41
N PHE A 283 5.10 18.11 -19.55
CA PHE A 283 3.73 17.62 -19.40
C PHE A 283 3.15 18.08 -18.05
N PRO A 284 2.23 19.07 -18.04
CA PRO A 284 1.87 19.80 -16.82
C PRO A 284 1.28 18.97 -15.69
N LEU A 285 0.65 17.83 -16.00
CA LEU A 285 -0.03 17.00 -15.01
C LEU A 285 0.60 15.62 -14.83
N ASN A 286 1.76 15.33 -15.45
CA ASN A 286 2.32 13.98 -15.45
C ASN A 286 2.73 13.49 -14.04
N GLY A 287 1.95 12.57 -13.50
CA GLY A 287 2.16 11.93 -12.21
C GLY A 287 1.46 12.65 -11.05
N PHE A 288 0.86 13.81 -11.27
CA PHE A 288 0.15 14.57 -10.23
C PHE A 288 -1.10 13.81 -9.74
N LEU A 289 -2.06 13.50 -10.62
CA LEU A 289 -3.33 12.86 -10.21
C LEU A 289 -3.11 11.45 -9.69
N PHE A 290 -2.20 10.70 -10.32
CA PHE A 290 -1.75 9.41 -9.79
C PHE A 290 -1.25 9.52 -8.35
N SER A 291 -0.34 10.47 -8.08
CA SER A 291 0.22 10.68 -6.75
C SER A 291 -0.85 11.01 -5.73
N ALA A 292 -1.82 11.86 -6.10
CA ALA A 292 -2.92 12.20 -5.20
C ALA A 292 -3.84 11.02 -4.89
N ALA A 293 -4.01 10.10 -5.83
CA ALA A 293 -4.86 8.94 -5.61
C ALA A 293 -4.17 7.82 -4.80
N ILE A 294 -2.85 7.65 -4.94
CA ILE A 294 -2.12 6.59 -4.22
C ILE A 294 -1.50 7.03 -2.90
N CYS A 295 -1.38 8.33 -2.66
CA CYS A 295 -1.11 8.95 -1.36
C CYS A 295 -2.35 9.72 -0.86
N PRO A 296 -3.54 9.07 -0.74
CA PRO A 296 -4.77 9.78 -0.38
C PRO A 296 -4.68 10.32 1.05
N GLY A 297 -5.57 11.27 1.39
CA GLY A 297 -5.76 11.94 2.68
C GLY A 297 -5.78 11.01 3.91
N ASP A 298 -4.61 10.52 4.28
CA ASP A 298 -4.34 9.81 5.51
C ASP A 298 -4.02 10.83 6.60
N ASN A 299 -4.88 10.89 7.61
CA ASN A 299 -4.71 11.83 8.72
C ASN A 299 -3.42 11.60 9.51
N ASN A 300 -2.76 10.46 9.40
CA ASN A 300 -1.49 10.20 10.08
C ASN A 300 -0.26 10.52 9.21
N ASN A 301 -0.44 10.63 7.89
CA ASN A 301 0.62 10.93 6.93
C ASN A 301 0.65 12.42 6.55
N GLN A 302 1.73 13.13 6.87
CA GLN A 302 1.89 14.55 6.52
C GLN A 302 1.92 14.79 5.00
N ILE A 303 2.43 13.83 4.23
CA ILE A 303 2.54 13.96 2.77
C ILE A 303 1.16 14.02 2.12
N SER A 304 0.23 13.18 2.59
CA SER A 304 -1.11 13.03 2.01
C SER A 304 -1.91 14.34 1.97
N VAL A 305 -1.77 15.19 2.99
CA VAL A 305 -2.51 16.45 3.12
C VAL A 305 -2.25 17.39 1.93
N ASN A 306 -1.03 17.39 1.40
CA ASN A 306 -0.67 18.25 0.28
C ASN A 306 -1.39 17.83 -1.02
N PHE A 307 -1.69 16.55 -1.16
CA PHE A 307 -2.30 16.02 -2.37
C PHE A 307 -3.82 16.20 -2.41
N ASP A 308 -4.49 16.25 -1.26
CA ASP A 308 -5.95 16.45 -1.18
C ASP A 308 -6.41 17.77 -1.83
N THR A 309 -5.59 18.82 -1.75
CA THR A 309 -5.89 20.15 -2.29
C THR A 309 -5.16 20.47 -3.58
N MET A 310 -4.40 19.51 -4.12
CA MET A 310 -3.46 19.74 -5.22
C MET A 310 -4.15 20.24 -6.49
N LEU A 311 -5.22 19.59 -6.94
CA LEU A 311 -5.92 19.99 -8.16
C LEU A 311 -6.61 21.34 -8.03
N ASP A 312 -7.20 21.64 -6.88
CA ASP A 312 -7.76 22.96 -6.62
C ASP A 312 -6.68 24.04 -6.60
N THR A 313 -5.50 23.72 -6.06
CA THR A 313 -4.34 24.62 -6.07
C THR A 313 -3.86 24.89 -7.49
N ILE A 314 -3.77 23.86 -8.34
CA ILE A 314 -3.40 24.00 -9.75
C ILE A 314 -4.42 24.83 -10.53
N VAL A 315 -5.72 24.55 -10.37
CA VAL A 315 -6.78 25.32 -11.05
C VAL A 315 -6.78 26.78 -10.60
N LYS A 316 -6.60 27.05 -9.31
CA LYS A 316 -6.50 28.42 -8.78
C LYS A 316 -5.23 29.13 -9.26
N SER A 317 -4.08 28.47 -9.26
CA SER A 317 -2.80 29.08 -9.60
C SER A 317 -2.68 29.43 -11.09
N THR A 318 -3.32 28.65 -11.95
CA THR A 318 -3.44 28.90 -13.41
C THR A 318 -4.51 29.92 -13.76
N GLN A 319 -5.29 30.34 -12.77
CA GLN A 319 -6.45 31.22 -12.94
C GLN A 319 -7.44 30.67 -13.97
N PHE A 320 -7.56 29.35 -14.13
CA PHE A 320 -8.59 28.80 -15.03
C PHE A 320 -9.99 29.22 -14.59
N ASP A 321 -10.87 29.37 -15.57
CA ASP A 321 -12.23 29.87 -15.40
C ASP A 321 -13.14 28.66 -15.30
N THR A 322 -13.57 28.37 -14.08
CA THR A 322 -14.36 27.17 -13.79
C THR A 322 -15.77 27.24 -14.38
N VAL A 323 -16.18 28.37 -14.97
CA VAL A 323 -17.44 28.47 -15.72
C VAL A 323 -17.28 28.36 -17.24
N LYS A 324 -16.05 28.17 -17.73
CA LYS A 324 -15.75 28.00 -19.17
C LYS A 324 -15.32 26.58 -19.48
N SER A 325 -15.38 26.22 -20.77
CA SER A 325 -14.88 24.94 -21.24
C SER A 325 -13.35 24.92 -21.26
N MET A 326 -12.78 23.76 -20.96
CA MET A 326 -11.34 23.50 -21.01
C MET A 326 -10.96 22.86 -22.36
N THR A 327 -9.84 23.28 -22.94
CA THR A 327 -9.24 22.61 -24.10
C THR A 327 -7.94 21.93 -23.69
N ILE A 328 -7.73 20.70 -24.14
CA ILE A 328 -6.49 19.94 -23.96
C ILE A 328 -5.93 19.66 -25.36
N LEU A 329 -4.74 20.16 -25.65
CA LEU A 329 -4.00 19.79 -26.86
C LEU A 329 -3.14 18.57 -26.61
N LYS A 330 -3.31 17.54 -27.45
CA LYS A 330 -2.65 16.25 -27.28
C LYS A 330 -2.43 15.55 -28.62
N SER A 331 -1.27 14.91 -28.76
CA SER A 331 -0.94 14.08 -29.92
C SER A 331 -0.06 12.89 -29.53
N LYS A 332 1.28 12.93 -29.67
CA LYS A 332 2.16 11.75 -29.56
C LYS A 332 2.18 11.09 -28.19
N GLU A 333 2.17 11.89 -27.12
CA GLU A 333 2.26 11.35 -25.77
C GLU A 333 0.99 10.56 -25.43
N ARG A 334 1.12 9.36 -24.84
CA ARG A 334 -0.05 8.57 -24.42
C ARG A 334 -0.85 9.29 -23.35
N GLY A 335 -0.15 9.86 -22.36
CA GLY A 335 -0.72 10.58 -21.22
C GLY A 335 -1.59 9.68 -20.34
N PHE A 336 -1.52 9.85 -19.03
CA PHE A 336 -2.37 9.09 -18.09
C PHE A 336 -3.22 10.08 -17.30
N ASP A 337 -2.57 10.94 -16.53
CA ASP A 337 -3.20 11.97 -15.72
C ASP A 337 -4.04 12.98 -16.51
N ILE A 338 -3.71 13.25 -17.77
CA ILE A 338 -4.50 14.18 -18.59
C ILE A 338 -5.95 13.69 -18.79
N HIS A 339 -6.14 12.37 -18.92
CA HIS A 339 -7.46 11.75 -19.11
C HIS A 339 -8.24 11.74 -17.80
N LEU A 340 -7.56 11.60 -16.67
CA LEU A 340 -8.15 11.78 -15.34
C LEU A 340 -8.57 13.23 -15.11
N PHE A 341 -7.75 14.20 -15.54
CA PHE A 341 -8.09 15.61 -15.44
C PHE A 341 -9.30 16.00 -16.29
N GLN A 342 -9.46 15.41 -17.48
CA GLN A 342 -10.66 15.61 -18.29
C GLN A 342 -11.93 15.22 -17.50
N LYS A 343 -11.94 14.02 -16.92
CA LYS A 343 -13.03 13.55 -16.04
C LYS A 343 -13.20 14.48 -14.84
N TYR A 344 -12.10 14.97 -14.27
CA TYR A 344 -12.13 15.89 -13.15
C TYR A 344 -12.87 17.18 -13.46
N TRP A 345 -12.52 17.81 -14.56
CA TRP A 345 -13.10 19.07 -14.96
C TRP A 345 -14.61 18.95 -15.18
N ILE A 346 -15.02 17.91 -15.90
CA ILE A 346 -16.43 17.64 -16.21
C ILE A 346 -17.23 17.36 -14.93
N ASN A 347 -16.71 16.50 -14.06
CA ASN A 347 -17.44 16.08 -12.86
C ASN A 347 -17.51 17.18 -11.80
N LYS A 348 -16.43 17.97 -11.62
CA LYS A 348 -16.35 18.97 -10.56
C LYS A 348 -16.99 20.30 -10.94
N TYR A 349 -16.81 20.75 -12.17
CA TYR A 349 -17.25 22.07 -12.61
C TYR A 349 -18.45 22.02 -13.56
N HIS A 350 -18.90 20.83 -13.97
CA HIS A 350 -20.02 20.66 -14.90
C HIS A 350 -19.81 21.43 -16.22
N GLN A 351 -18.55 21.55 -16.65
CA GLN A 351 -18.13 22.21 -17.90
C GLN A 351 -17.49 21.21 -18.85
N ASN A 352 -17.57 21.48 -20.16
CA ASN A 352 -16.92 20.65 -21.17
C ASN A 352 -15.38 20.69 -21.03
N CYS A 353 -14.74 19.55 -21.30
CA CYS A 353 -13.29 19.45 -21.40
C CYS A 353 -12.93 18.66 -22.66
N ASN A 354 -12.45 19.36 -23.69
CA ASN A 354 -12.26 18.81 -25.03
C ASN A 354 -10.79 18.48 -25.26
N ILE A 355 -10.47 17.21 -25.52
CA ILE A 355 -9.15 16.79 -26.00
C ILE A 355 -9.16 16.88 -27.52
N ILE A 356 -8.26 17.68 -28.11
CA ILE A 356 -8.15 17.89 -29.55
C ILE A 356 -6.72 17.71 -30.04
N HIS A 357 -6.58 17.34 -31.31
CA HIS A 357 -5.29 17.23 -31.99
C HIS A 357 -4.76 18.62 -32.39
N PRO A 358 -3.44 18.89 -32.35
CA PRO A 358 -2.84 20.16 -32.78
C PRO A 358 -3.31 20.66 -34.16
N ASP A 359 -3.45 19.76 -35.14
CA ASP A 359 -3.89 20.11 -36.51
C ASP A 359 -5.32 20.66 -36.58
N GLN A 360 -6.12 20.45 -35.53
CA GLN A 360 -7.47 21.00 -35.42
C GLN A 360 -7.46 22.45 -34.95
N VAL A 361 -6.32 23.03 -34.60
CA VAL A 361 -6.21 24.45 -34.23
C VAL A 361 -6.06 25.30 -35.50
N HIS A 362 -6.79 26.41 -35.55
CA HIS A 362 -6.64 27.43 -36.60
C HIS A 362 -7.00 28.81 -36.04
N VAL A 363 -6.74 29.86 -36.82
CA VAL A 363 -7.03 31.24 -36.44
C VAL A 363 -8.28 31.72 -37.17
N VAL A 364 -9.25 32.25 -36.41
CA VAL A 364 -10.46 32.90 -36.93
C VAL A 364 -10.58 34.25 -36.26
N ASN A 365 -10.64 35.34 -37.04
CA ASN A 365 -10.75 36.72 -36.53
C ASN A 365 -9.69 37.05 -35.45
N GLY A 366 -8.46 36.53 -35.60
CA GLY A 366 -7.38 36.74 -34.63
C GLY A 366 -7.53 35.96 -33.31
N GLN A 367 -8.39 34.95 -33.26
CA GLN A 367 -8.56 34.05 -32.12
C GLN A 367 -8.23 32.61 -32.50
N LEU A 368 -7.68 31.85 -31.55
CA LEU A 368 -7.47 30.41 -31.73
C LEU A 368 -8.82 29.70 -31.63
N CYS A 369 -9.18 28.91 -32.63
CA CYS A 369 -10.43 28.16 -32.70
C CYS A 369 -10.22 26.70 -33.09
N VAL A 370 -11.16 25.83 -32.71
CA VAL A 370 -11.18 24.41 -33.09
C VAL A 370 -11.86 24.24 -34.46
N ARG A 371 -11.20 23.57 -35.40
CA ARG A 371 -11.75 23.23 -36.73
C ARG A 371 -13.04 22.41 -36.57
N ASN A 372 -14.02 22.68 -37.42
CA ASN A 372 -15.37 22.07 -37.54
C ASN A 372 -16.49 22.70 -36.69
N ASN A 373 -16.21 23.22 -35.50
CA ASN A 373 -17.25 23.82 -34.64
C ASN A 373 -17.01 25.31 -34.34
N GLU A 374 -15.89 25.87 -34.82
CA GLU A 374 -15.45 27.27 -34.62
C GLU A 374 -15.48 27.75 -33.16
N TYR A 375 -15.32 26.82 -32.20
CA TYR A 375 -15.29 27.15 -30.78
C TYR A 375 -13.99 27.88 -30.41
N PRO A 376 -14.04 29.06 -29.77
CA PRO A 376 -12.85 29.81 -29.37
C PRO A 376 -12.12 29.14 -28.20
N ILE A 377 -10.82 28.94 -28.35
CA ILE A 377 -9.96 28.39 -27.31
C ILE A 377 -9.61 29.52 -26.33
N GLN A 378 -10.28 29.53 -25.18
CA GLN A 378 -10.05 30.52 -24.12
C GLN A 378 -9.08 30.01 -23.05
N GLN A 379 -9.01 28.68 -22.85
CA GLN A 379 -8.19 28.03 -21.83
C GLN A 379 -7.63 26.72 -22.35
N LEU A 380 -6.36 26.47 -22.02
CA LEU A 380 -5.58 25.43 -22.67
C LEU A 380 -4.62 24.69 -21.72
N ILE A 381 -4.61 23.37 -21.79
CA ILE A 381 -3.51 22.52 -21.30
C ILE A 381 -2.82 21.89 -22.50
N MET A 382 -1.48 21.95 -22.56
CA MET A 382 -0.70 21.30 -23.63
C MET A 382 -0.01 20.05 -23.09
N GLU A 383 -0.33 18.89 -23.67
CA GLU A 383 0.42 17.65 -23.49
C GLU A 383 1.07 17.26 -24.83
N LEU A 384 2.00 18.11 -25.25
CA LEU A 384 2.69 18.05 -26.54
C LEU A 384 4.20 17.97 -26.33
N HIS A 385 4.89 17.25 -27.23
CA HIS A 385 6.33 17.32 -27.37
C HIS A 385 6.74 18.64 -28.02
N GLN A 386 7.98 19.07 -27.78
CA GLN A 386 8.47 20.37 -28.23
C GLN A 386 8.44 20.54 -29.76
N ASP A 387 8.73 19.47 -30.50
CA ASP A 387 8.64 19.45 -31.96
C ASP A 387 7.20 19.62 -32.45
N GLU A 388 6.22 19.07 -31.74
CA GLU A 388 4.80 19.27 -32.05
C GLU A 388 4.37 20.74 -31.87
N ILE A 389 4.93 21.44 -30.87
CA ILE A 389 4.70 22.88 -30.66
C ILE A 389 5.37 23.69 -31.79
N LEU A 390 6.56 23.29 -32.22
CA LEU A 390 7.27 23.96 -33.31
C LEU A 390 6.64 23.72 -34.69
N ASN A 391 5.79 22.71 -34.83
CA ASN A 391 5.05 22.44 -36.06
C ASN A 391 3.82 23.34 -36.25
N PHE A 392 3.40 24.11 -35.23
CA PHE A 392 2.38 25.14 -35.43
C PHE A 392 2.82 26.17 -36.47
N SER A 393 1.86 26.66 -37.25
CA SER A 393 2.09 27.75 -38.19
C SER A 393 2.48 29.04 -37.45
N ASP A 394 3.24 29.91 -38.12
CA ASP A 394 3.63 31.20 -37.55
C ASP A 394 2.41 32.05 -37.16
N GLU A 395 1.30 31.92 -37.90
CA GLU A 395 0.02 32.57 -37.58
C GLU A 395 -0.57 32.10 -36.25
N ILE A 396 -0.54 30.78 -35.99
CA ILE A 396 -1.02 30.19 -34.72
C ILE A 396 -0.11 30.61 -33.56
N LEU A 397 1.22 30.51 -33.73
CA LEU A 397 2.17 30.91 -32.70
C LEU A 397 2.07 32.41 -32.39
N HIS A 398 1.98 33.25 -33.42
CA HIS A 398 1.77 34.69 -33.25
C HIS A 398 0.46 34.98 -32.50
N THR A 399 -0.66 34.37 -32.92
CA THR A 399 -1.95 34.54 -32.24
C THR A 399 -1.89 34.06 -30.78
N PHE A 400 -1.24 32.93 -30.53
CA PHE A 400 -1.00 32.41 -29.19
C PHE A 400 -0.21 33.41 -28.35
N ILE A 401 0.93 33.90 -28.82
CA ILE A 401 1.82 34.80 -28.07
C ILE A 401 1.10 36.11 -27.73
N HIS A 402 0.40 36.72 -28.71
CA HIS A 402 -0.22 38.03 -28.56
C HIS A 402 -1.57 38.01 -27.81
N ASN A 403 -2.22 36.86 -27.67
CA ASN A 403 -3.49 36.74 -26.94
C ASN A 403 -3.27 36.67 -25.41
N THR A 404 -3.06 37.81 -24.76
CA THR A 404 -2.83 37.89 -23.30
C THR A 404 -4.01 37.40 -22.45
N GLN A 405 -5.20 37.22 -23.02
CA GLN A 405 -6.38 36.69 -22.34
C GLN A 405 -6.45 35.15 -22.32
N LEU A 406 -5.69 34.47 -23.20
CA LEU A 406 -5.60 33.01 -23.22
C LEU A 406 -4.86 32.51 -21.97
N ARG A 407 -5.56 31.72 -21.15
CA ARG A 407 -5.03 31.09 -19.94
C ARG A 407 -4.50 29.71 -20.29
N TYR A 408 -3.26 29.40 -19.93
CA TYR A 408 -2.69 28.10 -20.27
C TYR A 408 -1.64 27.63 -19.26
N ILE A 409 -1.39 26.33 -19.27
CA ILE A 409 -0.33 25.69 -18.49
C ILE A 409 0.30 24.55 -19.30
N ASN A 410 1.62 24.36 -19.30
CA ASN A 410 2.69 25.22 -18.75
C ASN A 410 3.09 26.33 -19.71
N ASP A 411 3.75 27.38 -19.20
CA ASP A 411 4.40 28.39 -20.03
C ASP A 411 5.41 27.75 -21.00
N LEU A 412 5.45 28.19 -22.25
CA LEU A 412 6.36 27.61 -23.25
C LEU A 412 7.84 27.78 -22.82
N ARG A 413 8.18 28.85 -22.09
CA ARG A 413 9.52 29.02 -21.52
C ARG A 413 9.88 27.90 -20.55
N THR A 414 8.93 27.39 -19.78
CA THR A 414 9.15 26.21 -18.92
C THR A 414 9.38 24.94 -19.76
N ILE A 415 8.58 24.75 -20.81
CA ILE A 415 8.65 23.57 -21.68
C ILE A 415 10.00 23.50 -22.41
N PHE A 416 10.51 24.63 -22.90
CA PHE A 416 11.78 24.68 -23.65
C PHE A 416 13.02 24.84 -22.77
N LEU A 417 13.00 25.66 -21.71
CA LEU A 417 14.18 25.91 -20.86
C LEU A 417 14.23 24.99 -19.65
N VAL A 418 13.19 24.99 -18.81
CA VAL A 418 13.22 24.34 -17.49
C VAL A 418 13.26 22.81 -17.59
N HIS A 419 12.59 22.24 -18.59
CA HIS A 419 12.60 20.80 -18.84
C HIS A 419 13.92 20.28 -19.46
N ASP A 420 14.68 21.14 -20.14
CA ASP A 420 15.89 20.76 -20.84
C ASP A 420 17.02 20.49 -19.84
N LYS A 421 17.64 19.31 -19.94
CA LYS A 421 18.67 18.87 -18.97
C LYS A 421 19.93 19.74 -18.99
N ARG A 422 20.18 20.52 -20.05
CA ARG A 422 21.27 21.51 -20.06
C ARG A 422 21.08 22.59 -18.99
N MET A 423 19.85 22.79 -18.48
CA MET A 423 19.60 23.61 -17.29
C MET A 423 20.48 23.20 -16.10
N PHE A 424 20.81 21.92 -15.96
CA PHE A 424 21.63 21.41 -14.86
C PHE A 424 23.09 21.88 -14.93
N SER A 425 23.63 22.22 -16.11
CA SER A 425 24.98 22.81 -16.19
C SER A 425 25.00 24.23 -15.62
N LEU A 426 23.89 24.95 -15.67
CA LEU A 426 23.72 26.24 -15.00
C LEU A 426 23.48 26.06 -13.49
N LEU A 427 22.58 25.16 -13.11
CA LEU A 427 22.21 24.93 -11.71
C LEU A 427 23.33 24.31 -10.86
N SER A 428 24.33 23.67 -11.49
CA SER A 428 25.52 23.15 -10.79
C SER A 428 26.75 24.05 -10.90
N ASN A 429 26.62 25.22 -11.54
CA ASN A 429 27.70 26.20 -11.71
C ASN A 429 27.60 27.31 -10.66
N GLN A 430 28.39 27.18 -9.59
CA GLN A 430 28.40 28.11 -8.47
C GLN A 430 28.69 29.58 -8.90
N PRO A 431 29.76 29.89 -9.65
CA PRO A 431 29.99 31.26 -10.15
C PRO A 431 28.81 31.85 -10.93
N PHE A 432 28.16 31.06 -11.78
CA PHE A 432 26.98 31.50 -12.52
C PHE A 432 25.82 31.83 -11.58
N LEU A 433 25.53 30.96 -10.60
CA LEU A 433 24.47 31.19 -9.63
C LEU A 433 24.76 32.41 -8.76
N ASP A 434 26.01 32.64 -8.35
CA ASP A 434 26.40 33.83 -7.61
C ASP A 434 26.17 35.10 -8.43
N ALA A 435 26.53 35.12 -9.71
CA ALA A 435 26.23 36.25 -10.59
C ALA A 435 24.71 36.46 -10.75
N LEU A 436 23.94 35.39 -10.92
CA LEU A 436 22.47 35.43 -11.05
C LEU A 436 21.78 35.97 -9.78
N TRP A 437 22.24 35.54 -8.61
CA TRP A 437 21.71 35.92 -7.30
C TRP A 437 22.35 37.19 -6.71
N LYS A 438 23.20 37.88 -7.46
CA LYS A 438 23.91 39.09 -7.01
C LYS A 438 24.78 38.81 -5.76
N PHE A 439 25.46 37.68 -5.75
CA PHE A 439 26.45 37.22 -4.77
C PHE A 439 25.91 36.85 -3.37
N ASP A 440 24.65 36.39 -3.30
CA ASP A 440 24.10 35.72 -2.10
C ASP A 440 24.61 34.26 -2.00
N SER A 441 25.85 34.13 -1.54
CA SER A 441 26.62 32.87 -1.62
C SER A 441 26.06 31.72 -0.79
N ASP A 442 25.35 32.01 0.31
CA ASP A 442 24.75 30.97 1.16
C ASP A 442 23.59 30.28 0.42
N GLN A 443 22.72 31.05 -0.23
CA GLN A 443 21.57 30.51 -0.96
C GLN A 443 21.99 29.67 -2.17
N THR A 444 23.00 30.14 -2.91
CA THR A 444 23.50 29.49 -4.12
C THR A 444 24.28 28.22 -3.80
N LYS A 445 25.11 28.22 -2.74
CA LYS A 445 25.89 27.05 -2.32
C LYS A 445 25.02 25.88 -1.90
N THR A 446 23.95 26.12 -1.13
CA THR A 446 23.00 25.07 -0.74
C THR A 446 22.31 24.46 -1.96
N LEU A 447 21.91 25.28 -2.93
CA LEU A 447 21.30 24.79 -4.17
C LEU A 447 22.30 23.97 -5.00
N THR A 448 23.53 24.45 -5.21
CA THR A 448 24.57 23.73 -5.96
C THR A 448 24.86 22.37 -5.35
N GLN A 449 24.87 22.25 -4.01
CA GLN A 449 25.08 20.96 -3.33
C GLN A 449 23.96 19.94 -3.61
N LEU A 450 22.73 20.40 -3.84
CA LEU A 450 21.58 19.54 -4.17
C LEU A 450 21.64 19.00 -5.61
N ILE A 451 22.39 19.66 -6.49
CA ILE A 451 22.44 19.37 -7.93
C ILE A 451 23.75 18.66 -8.29
N PRO A 452 23.72 17.45 -8.87
CA PRO A 452 24.93 16.79 -9.35
C PRO A 452 25.67 17.64 -10.38
N THR A 453 27.01 17.69 -10.29
CA THR A 453 27.84 18.42 -11.25
C THR A 453 27.51 18.00 -12.69
N THR A 454 27.23 18.97 -13.56
CA THR A 454 26.76 18.71 -14.92
C THR A 454 27.45 19.62 -15.92
N TYR A 455 27.77 19.07 -17.10
CA TYR A 455 28.32 19.82 -18.22
C TYR A 455 27.60 19.48 -19.53
N VAL A 456 27.51 20.45 -20.44
CA VAL A 456 27.11 20.22 -21.84
C VAL A 456 28.34 19.75 -22.62
N ILE A 457 28.26 18.61 -23.30
CA ILE A 457 29.43 17.91 -23.89
C ILE A 457 30.24 18.84 -24.81
N GLY A 458 29.57 19.59 -25.69
CA GLY A 458 30.24 20.47 -26.64
C GLY A 458 30.82 21.75 -26.04
N GLN A 459 30.54 22.03 -24.77
CA GLN A 459 30.99 23.24 -24.08
C GLN A 459 31.97 22.93 -22.94
N MET A 460 32.30 21.65 -22.72
CA MET A 460 33.26 21.23 -21.70
C MET A 460 34.67 21.72 -21.99
N PRO A 461 35.37 22.32 -21.01
CA PRO A 461 36.80 22.58 -21.12
C PRO A 461 37.60 21.28 -21.34
N SER A 462 38.70 21.35 -22.09
CA SER A 462 39.51 20.17 -22.45
C SER A 462 39.98 19.36 -21.23
N TYR A 463 40.40 20.03 -20.15
CA TYR A 463 40.84 19.36 -18.92
C TYR A 463 39.68 18.63 -18.20
N VAL A 464 38.46 19.17 -18.25
CA VAL A 464 37.26 18.50 -17.71
C VAL A 464 36.91 17.29 -18.56
N ARG A 465 37.00 17.41 -19.89
CA ARG A 465 36.77 16.31 -20.83
C ARG A 465 37.74 15.16 -20.58
N GLU A 466 39.03 15.44 -20.42
CA GLU A 466 40.05 14.44 -20.08
C GLU A 466 39.76 13.77 -18.72
N TYR A 467 39.35 14.55 -17.72
CA TYR A 467 38.95 14.03 -16.42
C TYR A 467 37.74 13.09 -16.51
N VAL A 468 36.69 13.47 -17.26
CA VAL A 468 35.48 12.65 -17.46
C VAL A 468 35.77 11.38 -18.26
N LEU A 469 36.67 11.43 -19.24
CA LEU A 469 37.15 10.24 -19.97
C LEU A 469 37.88 9.27 -19.06
N THR A 470 38.76 9.80 -18.20
CA THR A 470 39.58 9.01 -17.28
C THR A 470 38.75 8.41 -16.15
N MET A 471 37.86 9.21 -15.55
CA MET A 471 37.05 8.84 -14.38
C MET A 471 35.64 8.38 -14.79
N LYS A 472 35.48 7.68 -15.92
CA LYS A 472 34.18 7.35 -16.52
C LYS A 472 33.14 6.82 -15.53
N ASN A 473 33.56 6.00 -14.57
CA ASN A 473 32.67 5.33 -13.62
C ASN A 473 31.93 6.31 -12.68
N ASN A 474 32.40 7.56 -12.57
CA ASN A 474 31.79 8.61 -11.75
C ASN A 474 30.77 9.45 -12.53
N TRP A 475 30.49 9.12 -13.79
CA TRP A 475 29.70 9.95 -14.71
C TRP A 475 28.63 9.15 -15.44
N CYS A 476 27.61 9.85 -15.89
CA CYS A 476 26.60 9.35 -16.80
C CYS A 476 26.33 10.37 -17.90
N ILE A 477 26.02 9.90 -19.12
CA ILE A 477 25.67 10.72 -20.27
C ILE A 477 24.17 10.60 -20.52
N LYS A 478 23.52 11.74 -20.79
CA LYS A 478 22.08 11.83 -21.03
C LYS A 478 21.78 12.75 -22.21
N PRO A 479 20.86 12.36 -23.12
CA PRO A 479 20.29 13.30 -24.09
C PRO A 479 19.60 14.47 -23.37
N ASN A 480 19.69 15.68 -23.91
CA ASN A 480 19.13 16.90 -23.32
C ASN A 480 17.60 16.89 -23.17
N LEU A 481 16.86 16.36 -24.17
CA LEU A 481 15.39 16.36 -24.21
C LEU A 481 14.73 14.98 -23.97
N GLY A 482 15.53 13.92 -23.80
CA GLY A 482 15.02 12.56 -23.60
C GLY A 482 14.26 12.42 -22.29
N GLY A 483 13.31 11.49 -22.20
CA GLY A 483 12.59 11.16 -20.96
C GLY A 483 12.82 9.71 -20.54
N LYS A 484 12.33 9.31 -19.36
CA LYS A 484 12.28 7.90 -18.88
C LYS A 484 13.64 7.17 -18.80
N GLY A 485 14.76 7.90 -18.90
CA GLY A 485 16.11 7.33 -18.95
C GLY A 485 16.48 6.72 -20.31
N GLU A 486 15.71 6.99 -21.37
CA GLU A 486 16.02 6.51 -22.72
C GLU A 486 17.36 7.08 -23.20
N ASN A 487 18.20 6.21 -23.79
CA ASN A 487 19.55 6.52 -24.26
C ASN A 487 20.51 7.07 -23.18
N MET A 488 20.20 6.88 -21.90
CA MET A 488 21.14 7.19 -20.82
C MET A 488 22.24 6.13 -20.76
N SER A 489 23.49 6.58 -20.68
CA SER A 489 24.67 5.73 -20.53
C SER A 489 25.33 5.96 -19.18
N ILE A 490 25.46 4.92 -18.37
CA ILE A 490 26.16 4.98 -17.08
C ILE A 490 27.59 4.52 -17.31
N GLY A 491 28.58 5.32 -16.90
CA GLY A 491 29.96 5.03 -17.22
C GLY A 491 30.47 3.70 -16.65
N THR A 492 29.88 3.16 -15.58
CA THR A 492 30.21 1.81 -15.08
C THR A 492 29.78 0.68 -16.01
N ASP A 493 28.76 0.89 -16.84
CA ASP A 493 28.15 -0.13 -17.70
C ASP A 493 28.63 -0.07 -19.16
N VAL A 494 29.46 0.91 -19.50
CA VAL A 494 29.96 1.16 -20.87
C VAL A 494 31.46 0.89 -20.97
N SER A 495 31.93 0.33 -22.09
CA SER A 495 33.36 0.13 -22.37
C SER A 495 34.11 1.47 -22.43
N LYS A 496 35.45 1.46 -22.29
CA LYS A 496 36.23 2.71 -22.38
C LYS A 496 36.17 3.31 -23.80
N GLU A 497 36.17 2.44 -24.79
CA GLU A 497 36.12 2.78 -26.22
C GLU A 497 34.77 3.41 -26.56
N ASP A 498 33.66 2.79 -26.15
CA ASP A 498 32.32 3.33 -26.41
C ASP A 498 32.05 4.61 -25.61
N TRP A 499 32.53 4.70 -24.37
CA TRP A 499 32.43 5.94 -23.58
C TRP A 499 33.15 7.10 -24.27
N SER A 500 34.34 6.83 -24.83
CA SER A 500 35.10 7.83 -25.59
C SER A 500 34.38 8.23 -26.87
N ARG A 501 33.79 7.27 -27.60
CA ARG A 501 32.97 7.55 -28.78
C ARG A 501 31.78 8.44 -28.43
N LEU A 502 31.03 8.11 -27.37
CA LEU A 502 29.87 8.90 -26.94
C LEU A 502 30.23 10.36 -26.65
N LEU A 503 31.37 10.62 -25.98
CA LEU A 503 31.80 11.98 -25.62
C LEU A 503 32.39 12.78 -26.79
N LEU A 504 32.96 12.09 -27.80
CA LEU A 504 33.62 12.73 -28.93
C LEU A 504 32.73 12.86 -30.17
N ASP A 505 31.55 12.21 -30.17
CA ASP A 505 30.60 12.27 -31.28
C ASP A 505 30.03 13.69 -31.45
N MET A 506 30.05 14.18 -32.69
CA MET A 506 29.50 15.48 -33.06
C MET A 506 27.97 15.55 -32.93
N ASN A 507 27.28 14.40 -32.95
CA ASN A 507 25.84 14.33 -32.74
C ASN A 507 25.43 14.46 -31.27
N HIS A 508 26.37 14.32 -30.33
CA HIS A 508 26.11 14.39 -28.89
C HIS A 508 26.55 15.73 -28.27
N GLN A 509 26.92 16.74 -29.07
CA GLN A 509 27.43 18.01 -28.53
C GLN A 509 26.41 18.74 -27.63
N GLU A 510 25.11 18.53 -27.87
CA GLU A 510 24.03 19.08 -27.05
C GLU A 510 23.65 18.20 -25.85
N TRP A 511 24.16 16.98 -25.77
CA TRP A 511 23.90 16.09 -24.64
C TRP A 511 24.65 16.59 -23.39
N ILE A 512 24.25 16.08 -22.23
CA ILE A 512 24.91 16.39 -20.97
C ILE A 512 25.71 15.20 -20.46
N VAL A 513 26.80 15.50 -19.77
CA VAL A 513 27.45 14.57 -18.86
C VAL A 513 27.23 15.06 -17.43
N GLN A 514 26.74 14.18 -16.57
CA GLN A 514 26.35 14.49 -15.20
C GLN A 514 27.01 13.49 -14.25
N GLN A 515 27.45 13.98 -13.09
CA GLN A 515 28.04 13.16 -12.04
C GLN A 515 27.04 12.05 -11.66
N TYR A 516 27.50 10.81 -11.76
CA TYR A 516 26.70 9.65 -11.38
C TYR A 516 26.57 9.60 -9.86
N GLN A 517 25.34 9.40 -9.40
CA GLN A 517 25.01 9.33 -7.99
C GLN A 517 24.44 7.94 -7.69
N GLU A 518 25.15 7.18 -6.85
CA GLU A 518 24.70 5.85 -6.46
C GLU A 518 23.51 5.95 -5.50
N SER A 519 22.43 5.24 -5.83
CA SER A 519 21.23 5.20 -5.01
C SER A 519 21.45 4.34 -3.75
N VAL A 520 20.84 4.71 -2.62
CA VAL A 520 20.66 3.78 -1.50
C VAL A 520 19.69 2.68 -1.91
N GLN A 521 19.93 1.47 -1.44
CA GLN A 521 19.11 0.31 -1.77
C GLN A 521 18.13 0.01 -0.63
N TYR A 522 16.90 -0.30 -1.02
CA TYR A 522 15.86 -0.88 -0.16
C TYR A 522 15.44 -2.20 -0.79
N GLU A 523 15.57 -3.30 -0.03
CA GLU A 523 15.33 -4.67 -0.53
C GLU A 523 16.04 -4.93 -1.87
N SER A 524 17.34 -4.61 -1.93
CA SER A 524 18.16 -4.76 -3.15
C SER A 524 17.68 -3.97 -4.38
N MET A 525 16.73 -3.05 -4.23
CA MET A 525 16.25 -2.15 -5.28
C MET A 525 16.74 -0.72 -5.07
N ASN A 526 17.12 -0.06 -6.16
CA ASN A 526 17.46 1.36 -6.20
C ASN A 526 16.20 2.23 -6.14
N LEU A 527 16.33 3.43 -5.58
CA LEU A 527 15.22 4.33 -5.29
C LEU A 527 15.33 5.67 -6.04
N SER A 528 14.20 6.16 -6.53
CA SER A 528 14.06 7.53 -7.03
C SER A 528 12.71 8.14 -6.69
N GLY A 529 12.73 9.32 -6.11
CA GLY A 529 11.55 10.09 -5.72
C GLY A 529 11.12 11.10 -6.78
N MET A 530 9.96 11.71 -6.56
CA MET A 530 9.41 12.76 -7.39
C MET A 530 8.84 13.86 -6.49
N LEU A 531 9.34 15.08 -6.62
CA LEU A 531 8.77 16.25 -5.95
C LEU A 531 7.75 16.90 -6.89
N PHE A 532 6.57 17.22 -6.37
CA PHE A 532 5.51 17.83 -7.18
C PHE A 532 5.41 19.31 -6.86
N CYS A 533 5.55 20.17 -7.86
CA CYS A 533 5.60 21.62 -7.67
C CYS A 533 4.63 22.32 -8.62
N CYS A 534 4.03 23.41 -8.15
CA CYS A 534 3.17 24.31 -8.92
C CYS A 534 3.52 25.75 -8.55
N ASN A 535 4.19 26.47 -9.44
CA ASN A 535 4.73 27.80 -9.19
C ASN A 535 5.59 27.82 -7.91
N ASN A 536 5.33 28.78 -7.01
CA ASN A 536 5.98 28.90 -5.70
C ASN A 536 5.35 28.00 -4.63
N HIS A 537 4.60 26.97 -5.00
CA HIS A 537 4.05 25.97 -4.09
C HIS A 537 4.63 24.57 -4.38
N THR A 538 4.83 23.77 -3.34
CA THR A 538 5.25 22.38 -3.43
C THR A 538 4.24 21.49 -2.72
N PHE A 539 3.84 20.40 -3.39
CA PHE A 539 3.07 19.32 -2.80
C PHE A 539 3.98 18.28 -2.14
N ASN A 540 5.29 18.53 -2.13
CA ASN A 540 6.34 17.70 -1.57
C ASN A 540 6.50 16.36 -2.33
N LEU A 541 7.09 15.37 -1.66
CA LEU A 541 7.43 14.07 -2.22
C LEU A 541 6.17 13.23 -2.48
N GLY A 542 5.99 12.79 -3.73
CA GLY A 542 5.00 11.78 -4.08
C GLY A 542 5.56 10.35 -4.03
N PRO A 543 4.92 9.40 -4.71
CA PRO A 543 5.32 7.99 -4.75
C PRO A 543 6.78 7.80 -5.14
N ILE A 544 7.49 6.92 -4.44
CA ILE A 544 8.89 6.60 -4.71
C ILE A 544 8.94 5.42 -5.68
N ARG A 545 9.77 5.53 -6.71
CA ARG A 545 10.03 4.46 -7.69
C ARG A 545 11.12 3.54 -7.17
N LEU A 546 10.94 2.23 -7.36
CA LEU A 546 11.93 1.19 -7.07
C LEU A 546 12.27 0.41 -8.34
N SER A 547 13.53 0.01 -8.48
CA SER A 547 13.97 -0.87 -9.57
C SER A 547 15.25 -1.59 -9.17
N SER A 548 15.40 -2.87 -9.57
CA SER A 548 16.68 -3.57 -9.48
C SER A 548 17.73 -3.00 -10.45
N ASN A 549 17.30 -2.30 -11.50
CA ASN A 549 18.19 -1.63 -12.45
C ASN A 549 18.76 -0.33 -11.86
N LYS A 550 19.97 0.06 -12.29
CA LYS A 550 20.58 1.36 -11.92
C LYS A 550 19.77 2.56 -12.41
N ILE A 551 19.13 2.43 -13.58
CA ILE A 551 18.16 3.42 -14.07
C ILE A 551 16.80 3.07 -13.47
N VAL A 552 16.37 3.87 -12.51
CA VAL A 552 15.11 3.65 -11.78
C VAL A 552 13.93 4.18 -12.60
N ASN A 553 13.22 3.27 -13.27
CA ASN A 553 11.99 3.58 -14.00
C ASN A 553 10.96 2.46 -13.85
N ILE A 554 9.69 2.78 -14.10
CA ILE A 554 8.56 1.84 -13.98
C ILE A 554 8.41 0.97 -15.23
N CYS A 555 8.79 1.49 -16.40
CA CYS A 555 8.58 0.83 -17.68
C CYS A 555 9.40 -0.48 -17.81
N HIS A 556 10.55 -0.57 -17.14
CA HIS A 556 11.46 -1.72 -17.21
C HIS A 556 11.45 -2.53 -15.92
N GLY A 557 10.25 -2.92 -15.46
CA GLY A 557 10.09 -3.83 -14.33
C GLY A 557 10.06 -3.17 -12.94
N GLY A 558 10.17 -1.84 -12.85
CA GLY A 558 10.10 -1.13 -11.57
C GLY A 558 8.69 -1.10 -10.94
N TYR A 559 8.65 -0.63 -9.70
CA TYR A 559 7.46 -0.51 -8.84
C TYR A 559 7.36 0.89 -8.22
N PHE A 560 6.22 1.20 -7.63
CA PHE A 560 6.02 2.34 -6.73
C PHE A 560 5.88 1.85 -5.29
N ILE A 561 6.41 2.61 -4.33
CA ILE A 561 6.15 2.46 -2.89
C ILE A 561 5.66 3.80 -2.32
N ARG A 562 4.76 3.73 -1.34
CA ARG A 562 4.17 4.91 -0.73
C ARG A 562 5.12 5.48 0.32
N PRO A 563 5.50 6.77 0.25
CA PRO A 563 6.20 7.41 1.34
C PRO A 563 5.23 7.69 2.51
N PHE A 564 5.72 7.56 3.73
CA PHE A 564 4.95 7.86 4.93
C PHE A 564 5.75 8.75 5.88
N VAL A 565 5.15 9.87 6.30
CA VAL A 565 5.74 10.78 7.29
C VAL A 565 4.73 10.98 8.41
N HIS A 566 5.06 10.52 9.61
CA HIS A 566 4.20 10.70 10.78
C HIS A 566 3.96 12.18 11.10
N ARG A 567 2.77 12.56 11.61
CA ARG A 567 2.48 13.94 12.06
C ARG A 567 3.39 14.42 13.21
N ARG A 568 3.79 15.71 13.17
CA ARG A 568 4.69 16.34 14.17
C ARG A 568 4.23 16.26 15.62
N HIS A 569 2.92 16.32 15.87
CA HIS A 569 2.38 16.23 17.24
C HIS A 569 2.30 14.79 17.77
N ILE A 570 2.51 13.82 16.87
CA ILE A 570 2.45 12.39 17.17
C ILE A 570 3.85 11.88 17.55
N HIS A 571 4.89 12.33 16.85
CA HIS A 571 6.28 11.95 17.10
C HIS A 571 7.18 13.20 17.14
N CYS A 572 7.93 13.40 18.23
CA CYS A 572 8.91 14.48 18.40
C CYS A 572 10.33 14.10 17.89
N SER A 573 10.46 12.93 17.28
CA SER A 573 11.67 12.31 16.73
C SER A 573 12.31 12.90 15.45
N GLU A 574 13.61 13.22 15.50
CA GLU A 574 14.55 13.52 14.41
C GLU A 574 14.56 12.51 13.23
N GLN A 575 14.37 11.22 13.55
CA GLN A 575 15.05 10.12 12.84
C GLN A 575 14.17 8.99 12.26
N GLY A 576 12.85 9.18 12.12
CA GLY A 576 11.95 8.14 11.58
C GLY A 576 11.63 7.04 12.59
N GLU A 577 10.92 7.44 13.64
CA GLU A 577 10.81 6.68 14.88
C GLU A 577 9.86 5.48 14.85
N ILE A 578 10.17 4.54 15.74
CA ILE A 578 9.34 3.41 16.10
C ILE A 578 8.22 3.90 17.03
N LEU A 579 6.97 3.53 16.72
CA LEU A 579 5.81 3.83 17.54
C LEU A 579 5.77 2.96 18.79
N THR A 580 5.89 3.57 19.96
CA THR A 580 5.79 2.86 21.25
C THR A 580 4.34 2.71 21.71
N LYS A 581 4.08 1.75 22.60
CA LYS A 581 2.75 1.55 23.20
C LYS A 581 2.29 2.77 24.01
N ALA A 582 3.21 3.50 24.65
CA ALA A 582 2.91 4.72 25.39
C ALA A 582 2.46 5.86 24.47
N GLU A 583 3.16 6.07 23.36
CA GLU A 583 2.78 7.04 22.32
C GLU A 583 1.43 6.69 21.69
N LEU A 584 1.22 5.42 21.35
CA LEU A 584 -0.07 4.96 20.82
C LEU A 584 -1.22 5.26 21.78
N HIS A 585 -1.01 5.07 23.09
CA HIS A 585 -2.02 5.38 24.10
C HIS A 585 -2.34 6.88 24.15
N LYS A 586 -1.33 7.75 24.01
CA LYS A 586 -1.52 9.21 23.90
C LYS A 586 -2.29 9.58 22.64
N GLN A 587 -1.98 8.95 21.50
CA GLN A 587 -2.69 9.16 20.24
C GLN A 587 -4.16 8.80 20.33
N LEU A 588 -4.47 7.59 20.82
CA LEU A 588 -5.84 7.12 20.94
C LEU A 588 -6.69 8.04 21.83
N LYS A 589 -6.11 8.57 22.92
CA LYS A 589 -6.80 9.56 23.76
C LYS A 589 -7.14 10.84 23.00
N LEU A 590 -6.19 11.36 22.21
CA LEU A 590 -6.42 12.56 21.38
C LEU A 590 -7.44 12.31 20.27
N SER A 591 -7.36 11.17 19.57
CA SER A 591 -8.30 10.80 18.51
C SER A 591 -9.74 10.72 19.03
N ARG A 592 -9.95 10.15 20.23
CA ARG A 592 -11.28 10.08 20.87
C ARG A 592 -11.87 11.45 21.17
N LEU A 593 -11.06 12.42 21.58
CA LEU A 593 -11.51 13.79 21.84
C LEU A 593 -11.95 14.51 20.56
N ASN A 594 -11.29 14.21 19.43
CA ASN A 594 -11.52 14.89 18.16
C ASN A 594 -12.57 14.21 17.26
N GLN A 595 -13.02 12.99 17.58
CA GLN A 595 -13.98 12.22 16.78
C GLN A 595 -15.20 11.83 17.62
N PRO A 596 -16.34 12.54 17.52
CA PRO A 596 -17.53 12.30 18.36
C PRO A 596 -18.19 10.92 18.17
N HIS A 597 -17.77 10.15 17.16
CA HIS A 597 -18.30 8.82 16.84
C HIS A 597 -17.21 7.74 16.73
N TRP A 598 -16.06 7.93 17.39
CA TRP A 598 -14.93 6.99 17.37
C TRP A 598 -15.29 5.55 17.76
N ASN A 599 -16.41 5.36 18.47
CA ASN A 599 -16.90 4.09 18.99
C ASN A 599 -17.97 3.41 18.12
N ARG A 600 -18.28 3.94 16.93
CA ARG A 600 -19.22 3.31 15.99
C ARG A 600 -18.46 2.45 14.97
N ASN A 601 -19.04 1.31 14.58
CA ASN A 601 -18.48 0.40 13.59
C ASN A 601 -17.07 -0.12 13.90
N VAL A 602 -16.69 -0.17 15.19
CA VAL A 602 -15.37 -0.59 15.63
C VAL A 602 -15.39 -1.92 16.36
N TYR A 603 -14.41 -2.76 16.05
CA TYR A 603 -13.96 -3.89 16.84
C TYR A 603 -13.08 -3.39 17.98
N LEU A 604 -13.50 -3.64 19.23
CA LEU A 604 -12.78 -3.24 20.43
C LEU A 604 -12.10 -4.44 21.10
N SER A 605 -10.81 -4.33 21.34
CA SER A 605 -10.03 -5.31 22.12
C SER A 605 -9.29 -4.62 23.26
N SER A 606 -9.25 -5.26 24.43
CA SER A 606 -8.36 -4.86 25.51
C SER A 606 -6.94 -5.35 25.24
N SER A 607 -5.93 -4.54 25.58
CA SER A 607 -4.54 -5.01 25.63
C SER A 607 -4.13 -5.29 27.06
N GLY A 608 -3.48 -6.45 27.27
CA GLY A 608 -2.78 -6.76 28.51
C GLY A 608 -1.56 -5.83 28.61
N GLY A 609 -1.49 -5.02 29.67
CA GLY A 609 -0.46 -4.00 29.83
C GLY A 609 -0.06 -3.83 31.30
N SER A 610 1.26 -3.84 31.52
CA SER A 610 2.01 -3.85 32.78
C SER A 610 1.83 -2.64 33.71
N GLY A 611 1.20 -1.55 33.27
CA GLY A 611 1.02 -0.31 34.06
C GLY A 611 -0.30 -0.19 34.82
N GLY A 612 -1.05 -1.29 35.01
CA GLY A 612 -2.33 -1.31 35.74
C GLY A 612 -3.52 -0.60 35.06
N LYS A 613 -3.33 0.14 33.95
CA LYS A 613 -4.40 0.74 33.15
C LYS A 613 -4.58 0.01 31.82
N ARG A 614 -5.72 -0.67 31.66
CA ARG A 614 -6.10 -1.35 30.41
C ARG A 614 -6.28 -0.35 29.27
N LEU A 615 -5.67 -0.66 28.11
CA LEU A 615 -5.88 0.07 26.87
C LEU A 615 -6.96 -0.66 26.05
N PHE A 616 -7.97 0.08 25.60
CA PHE A 616 -8.93 -0.41 24.61
C PHE A 616 -8.51 0.07 23.23
N PHE A 617 -8.12 -0.86 22.37
CA PHE A 617 -7.78 -0.58 20.99
C PHE A 617 -9.01 -0.75 20.11
N ALA A 618 -9.29 0.25 19.26
CA ALA A 618 -10.43 0.24 18.35
C ALA A 618 -9.94 0.07 16.91
N THR A 619 -10.46 -0.93 16.21
CA THR A 619 -10.20 -1.20 14.79
C THR A 619 -11.52 -1.13 14.04
N ASP A 620 -11.56 -0.67 12.79
CA ASP A 620 -12.78 -0.79 12.00
C ASP A 620 -13.17 -2.26 11.81
N ILE A 621 -14.48 -2.57 11.86
CA ILE A 621 -14.96 -3.96 11.77
C ILE A 621 -14.62 -4.60 10.42
N GLN A 622 -14.75 -3.86 9.31
CA GLN A 622 -14.47 -4.39 7.97
C GLN A 622 -12.97 -4.60 7.79
N GLU A 623 -12.14 -3.67 8.27
CA GLU A 623 -10.68 -3.82 8.26
C GLU A 623 -10.23 -5.05 9.08
N ASN A 624 -10.86 -5.27 10.24
CA ASN A 624 -10.58 -6.42 11.08
C ASN A 624 -10.96 -7.75 10.41
N GLN A 625 -12.16 -7.81 9.81
CA GLN A 625 -12.61 -8.97 9.03
C GLN A 625 -11.65 -9.26 7.87
N ARG A 626 -11.28 -8.23 7.10
CA ARG A 626 -10.34 -8.37 5.98
C ARG A 626 -8.98 -8.91 6.41
N GLN A 627 -8.46 -8.45 7.55
CA GLN A 627 -7.21 -8.98 8.11
C GLN A 627 -7.32 -10.48 8.42
N ARG A 628 -8.46 -10.92 8.97
CA ARG A 628 -8.68 -12.34 9.30
C ARG A 628 -8.81 -13.19 8.03
N GLU A 629 -9.53 -12.72 7.02
CA GLU A 629 -9.64 -13.40 5.72
C GLU A 629 -8.27 -13.65 5.09
N ILE A 630 -7.43 -12.62 5.01
CA ILE A 630 -6.08 -12.73 4.44
C ILE A 630 -5.23 -13.78 5.18
N LEU A 631 -5.33 -13.83 6.50
CA LEU A 631 -4.60 -14.81 7.29
C LEU A 631 -5.19 -16.23 7.12
N VAL A 632 -6.52 -16.37 7.05
CA VAL A 632 -7.19 -17.64 6.83
C VAL A 632 -6.88 -18.22 5.43
N ASP A 633 -6.80 -17.38 4.40
CA ASP A 633 -6.36 -17.80 3.06
C ASP A 633 -4.97 -18.45 3.11
N MET A 634 -4.05 -17.88 3.91
CA MET A 634 -2.75 -18.49 4.18
C MET A 634 -2.92 -19.82 4.94
N MET A 635 -3.72 -19.85 6.00
CA MET A 635 -3.96 -21.06 6.81
C MET A 635 -4.47 -22.23 5.96
N LEU A 636 -5.46 -22.00 5.09
CA LEU A 636 -6.00 -22.99 4.16
C LEU A 636 -4.91 -23.47 3.19
N SER A 637 -4.16 -22.54 2.57
CA SER A 637 -3.10 -22.89 1.61
C SER A 637 -1.93 -23.68 2.22
N LYS A 638 -1.77 -23.60 3.55
CA LYS A 638 -0.68 -24.26 4.30
C LYS A 638 -1.16 -25.41 5.18
N ASN A 639 -2.41 -25.85 5.00
CA ASN A 639 -3.02 -26.95 5.76
C ASN A 639 -2.94 -26.75 7.29
N VAL A 640 -3.07 -25.50 7.74
CA VAL A 640 -3.24 -25.17 9.16
C VAL A 640 -4.67 -25.49 9.57
N LEU A 641 -5.65 -25.02 8.79
CA LEU A 641 -7.08 -25.32 8.91
C LEU A 641 -7.63 -25.92 7.61
N SER A 642 -8.74 -26.64 7.71
CA SER A 642 -9.51 -27.22 6.60
C SER A 642 -10.99 -27.35 6.97
N ASP A 643 -11.86 -27.44 5.98
CA ASP A 643 -13.31 -27.66 6.14
C ASP A 643 -13.67 -28.98 6.85
N MET A 644 -12.74 -29.92 6.92
CA MET A 644 -12.87 -31.20 7.65
C MET A 644 -12.60 -31.07 9.15
N ASP A 645 -12.11 -29.93 9.63
CA ASP A 645 -11.75 -29.76 11.04
C ASP A 645 -12.97 -29.55 11.93
N VAL A 646 -12.98 -30.27 13.06
CA VAL A 646 -13.87 -30.06 14.20
C VAL A 646 -13.03 -29.53 15.37
N CYS A 647 -13.22 -28.26 15.66
CA CYS A 647 -12.37 -27.45 16.53
C CYS A 647 -12.98 -27.23 17.91
N LEU A 648 -12.38 -27.79 18.95
CA LEU A 648 -12.72 -27.50 20.34
C LEU A 648 -11.96 -26.27 20.82
N ASN A 649 -12.69 -25.18 21.08
CA ASN A 649 -12.09 -23.89 21.41
C ASN A 649 -12.25 -23.52 22.89
N LEU A 650 -11.12 -23.52 23.61
CA LEU A 650 -11.00 -23.23 25.05
C LEU A 650 -10.27 -21.90 25.32
N PHE A 651 -10.15 -21.02 24.31
CA PHE A 651 -9.62 -19.67 24.54
C PHE A 651 -10.56 -18.82 25.43
N HIS A 652 -10.01 -17.75 25.98
CA HIS A 652 -10.70 -16.87 26.92
C HIS A 652 -11.58 -15.82 26.22
N PHE A 653 -12.65 -15.36 26.88
CA PHE A 653 -13.65 -14.42 26.31
C PHE A 653 -14.10 -13.28 27.25
N GLU A 654 -13.56 -13.15 28.46
CA GLU A 654 -14.06 -12.14 29.40
C GLU A 654 -13.30 -10.80 29.28
N GLU A 655 -13.86 -9.73 29.85
CA GLU A 655 -13.16 -8.45 30.02
C GLU A 655 -12.63 -7.83 28.71
N MET A 656 -13.33 -8.09 27.60
CA MET A 656 -12.98 -7.65 26.24
C MET A 656 -11.69 -8.26 25.69
N TYR A 657 -11.17 -9.33 26.30
CA TYR A 657 -10.22 -10.22 25.66
C TYR A 657 -10.97 -11.10 24.65
N ARG A 658 -10.39 -11.26 23.45
CA ARG A 658 -11.13 -11.74 22.28
C ARG A 658 -10.57 -13.02 21.67
N SER A 659 -9.69 -13.73 22.38
CA SER A 659 -9.03 -14.91 21.80
C SER A 659 -10.04 -15.99 21.41
N LEU A 660 -11.09 -16.24 22.22
CA LEU A 660 -12.16 -17.18 21.84
C LEU A 660 -12.82 -16.80 20.50
N GLU A 661 -13.25 -15.55 20.38
CA GLU A 661 -13.95 -15.04 19.20
C GLU A 661 -13.05 -15.04 17.96
N ILE A 662 -11.80 -14.57 18.06
CA ILE A 662 -10.85 -14.58 16.94
C ILE A 662 -10.71 -15.97 16.33
N PHE A 663 -10.57 -17.00 17.16
CA PHE A 663 -10.42 -18.37 16.68
C PHE A 663 -11.75 -18.97 16.17
N ASN A 664 -12.90 -18.57 16.71
CA ASN A 664 -14.19 -18.92 16.12
C ASN A 664 -14.37 -18.32 14.73
N ASP A 665 -13.92 -17.08 14.53
CA ASP A 665 -13.99 -16.41 13.23
C ASP A 665 -13.03 -17.06 12.23
N PHE A 666 -11.82 -17.45 12.64
CA PHE A 666 -10.92 -18.24 11.79
C PHE A 666 -11.55 -19.56 11.35
N CYS A 667 -12.19 -20.30 12.27
CA CYS A 667 -12.90 -21.54 11.94
C CYS A 667 -14.03 -21.27 10.94
N SER A 668 -14.83 -20.22 11.18
CA SER A 668 -15.99 -19.88 10.34
C SER A 668 -15.57 -19.50 8.92
N LEU A 669 -14.51 -18.68 8.78
CA LEU A 669 -13.93 -18.31 7.49
C LEU A 669 -13.28 -19.50 6.76
N ALA A 670 -12.78 -20.48 7.50
CA ALA A 670 -12.20 -21.71 6.97
C ALA A 670 -13.22 -22.84 6.75
N TYR A 671 -14.52 -22.58 6.98
CA TYR A 671 -15.61 -23.56 6.90
C TYR A 671 -15.46 -24.77 7.85
N CYS A 672 -14.72 -24.61 8.95
CA CYS A 672 -14.58 -25.63 9.99
C CYS A 672 -15.82 -25.67 10.90
N THR A 673 -16.05 -26.82 11.55
CA THR A 673 -16.99 -26.89 12.68
C THR A 673 -16.28 -26.40 13.94
N VAL A 674 -16.83 -25.41 14.65
CA VAL A 674 -16.27 -24.93 15.93
C VAL A 674 -17.19 -25.21 17.12
N LEU A 675 -16.60 -25.68 18.22
CA LEU A 675 -17.23 -25.97 19.50
C LEU A 675 -16.70 -24.95 20.53
N PRO A 676 -17.34 -23.78 20.66
CA PRO A 676 -16.88 -22.70 21.53
C PRO A 676 -17.23 -22.99 22.99
N MET A 677 -16.24 -23.43 23.77
CA MET A 677 -16.43 -23.84 25.17
C MET A 677 -15.90 -22.81 26.17
N GLY A 678 -14.90 -22.00 25.78
CA GLY A 678 -14.30 -20.99 26.65
C GLY A 678 -13.26 -21.56 27.63
N SER A 679 -12.50 -20.68 28.28
CA SER A 679 -11.45 -21.08 29.23
C SER A 679 -11.99 -21.52 30.59
N ASP A 680 -13.13 -20.98 31.02
CA ASP A 680 -13.61 -21.11 32.40
C ASP A 680 -14.60 -22.27 32.60
N VAL A 681 -14.84 -23.05 31.55
CA VAL A 681 -15.65 -24.26 31.66
C VAL A 681 -14.92 -25.35 32.44
N GLU A 682 -15.68 -26.06 33.26
CA GLU A 682 -15.23 -27.22 34.03
C GLU A 682 -14.79 -28.37 33.09
N ASP A 683 -13.69 -29.04 33.44
CA ASP A 683 -13.04 -30.02 32.57
C ASP A 683 -13.89 -31.30 32.33
N ASP A 684 -14.78 -31.67 33.25
CA ASP A 684 -15.72 -32.78 33.07
C ASP A 684 -16.72 -32.49 31.93
N LYS A 685 -17.18 -31.25 31.81
CA LYS A 685 -18.03 -30.80 30.69
C LYS A 685 -17.26 -30.78 29.38
N VAL A 686 -16.00 -30.34 29.40
CA VAL A 686 -15.12 -30.40 28.22
C VAL A 686 -14.96 -31.84 27.75
N LEU A 687 -14.74 -32.77 28.68
CA LEU A 687 -14.58 -34.18 28.38
C LEU A 687 -15.84 -34.79 27.74
N ASN A 688 -17.03 -34.46 28.24
CA ASN A 688 -18.30 -34.89 27.64
C ASN A 688 -18.43 -34.43 26.17
N ILE A 689 -17.99 -33.21 25.87
CA ILE A 689 -17.97 -32.67 24.51
C ILE A 689 -16.95 -33.41 23.63
N ILE A 690 -15.77 -33.72 24.17
CA ILE A 690 -14.75 -34.52 23.46
C ILE A 690 -15.31 -35.91 23.10
N GLU A 691 -15.96 -36.59 24.04
CA GLU A 691 -16.54 -37.92 23.79
C GLU A 691 -17.68 -37.90 22.76
N HIS A 692 -18.51 -36.85 22.80
CA HIS A 692 -19.67 -36.72 21.92
C HIS A 692 -19.30 -36.32 20.50
N PHE A 693 -18.54 -35.23 20.34
CA PHE A 693 -18.27 -34.62 19.03
C PHE A 693 -16.96 -35.08 18.39
N ARG A 694 -16.07 -35.72 19.16
CA ARG A 694 -14.75 -36.19 18.71
C ARG A 694 -13.96 -35.13 17.91
N PRO A 695 -13.74 -33.93 18.48
CA PRO A 695 -12.95 -32.89 17.83
C PRO A 695 -11.54 -33.39 17.50
N ASN A 696 -11.04 -33.08 16.29
CA ASN A 696 -9.67 -33.39 15.87
C ASN A 696 -8.69 -32.22 16.14
N VAL A 697 -9.20 -31.01 16.39
CA VAL A 697 -8.39 -29.82 16.74
C VAL A 697 -8.75 -29.31 18.12
N LEU A 698 -7.74 -29.08 18.97
CA LEU A 698 -7.89 -28.47 20.29
C LEU A 698 -7.23 -27.08 20.31
N MET A 699 -7.92 -26.06 20.79
CA MET A 699 -7.44 -24.68 20.80
C MET A 699 -7.48 -24.08 22.20
N GLY A 700 -6.42 -23.39 22.63
CA GLY A 700 -6.40 -22.72 23.92
C GLY A 700 -5.04 -22.11 24.27
N SER A 701 -4.95 -21.37 25.38
CA SER A 701 -3.65 -20.96 25.90
C SER A 701 -2.87 -22.19 26.41
N PRO A 702 -1.53 -22.23 26.31
CA PRO A 702 -0.70 -23.29 26.88
C PRO A 702 -1.11 -23.68 28.31
N TYR A 703 -1.41 -22.70 29.16
CA TYR A 703 -1.93 -22.91 30.50
C TYR A 703 -3.26 -23.70 30.52
N ARG A 704 -4.28 -23.24 29.79
CA ARG A 704 -5.61 -23.90 29.80
C ARG A 704 -5.56 -25.31 29.24
N LEU A 705 -4.72 -25.52 28.21
CA LEU A 705 -4.47 -26.83 27.61
C LEU A 705 -3.79 -27.79 28.59
N MET A 706 -2.85 -27.29 29.40
CA MET A 706 -2.19 -28.09 30.43
C MET A 706 -3.15 -28.47 31.56
N GLN A 707 -4.06 -27.58 31.98
CA GLN A 707 -5.11 -27.94 32.96
C GLN A 707 -5.94 -29.13 32.49
N LEU A 708 -6.41 -29.07 31.24
CA LEU A 708 -7.19 -30.16 30.67
C LEU A 708 -6.36 -31.46 30.58
N ALA A 709 -5.08 -31.36 30.21
CA ALA A 709 -4.20 -32.52 30.10
C ALA A 709 -3.99 -33.21 31.46
N LEU A 710 -3.74 -32.43 32.52
CA LEU A 710 -3.61 -32.93 33.90
C LEU A 710 -4.91 -33.55 34.40
N PHE A 711 -6.05 -32.91 34.11
CA PHE A 711 -7.36 -33.44 34.46
C PHE A 711 -7.61 -34.80 33.78
N ILE A 712 -7.33 -34.90 32.48
CA ILE A 712 -7.47 -36.16 31.72
C ILE A 712 -6.55 -37.24 32.27
N GLU A 713 -5.28 -36.94 32.54
CA GLU A 713 -4.32 -37.92 33.08
C GLU A 713 -4.80 -38.48 34.44
N LYS A 714 -5.45 -37.66 35.26
CA LYS A 714 -5.94 -38.04 36.59
C LYS A 714 -7.30 -38.73 36.59
N HIS A 715 -8.22 -38.29 35.73
CA HIS A 715 -9.65 -38.65 35.82
C HIS A 715 -10.15 -39.50 34.65
N TYR A 716 -9.42 -39.59 33.54
CA TYR A 716 -9.87 -40.35 32.37
C TYR A 716 -9.40 -41.82 32.45
N PRO A 717 -10.26 -42.80 32.09
CA PRO A 717 -9.90 -44.21 32.16
C PRO A 717 -8.64 -44.53 31.33
N THR A 718 -7.66 -45.20 31.94
CA THR A 718 -6.36 -45.52 31.31
C THR A 718 -6.45 -46.41 30.07
N ASN A 719 -7.59 -47.09 29.87
CA ASN A 719 -7.87 -47.90 28.68
C ASN A 719 -8.48 -47.12 27.51
N LYS A 720 -8.92 -45.87 27.72
CA LYS A 720 -9.40 -44.97 26.68
C LYS A 720 -8.31 -43.94 26.35
N LYS A 721 -8.25 -43.53 25.09
CA LYS A 721 -7.29 -42.54 24.60
C LYS A 721 -8.01 -41.38 23.96
N ILE A 722 -7.51 -40.17 24.19
CA ILE A 722 -7.94 -38.96 23.50
C ILE A 722 -6.86 -38.64 22.47
N HIS A 723 -7.30 -38.38 21.24
CA HIS A 723 -6.42 -38.04 20.14
C HIS A 723 -6.88 -36.73 19.51
N PHE A 724 -5.93 -35.82 19.35
CA PHE A 724 -6.07 -34.63 18.52
C PHE A 724 -5.01 -34.68 17.42
N GLU A 725 -5.39 -34.28 16.22
CA GLU A 725 -4.46 -34.15 15.09
C GLU A 725 -3.64 -32.86 15.24
N LYS A 726 -4.27 -31.79 15.73
CA LYS A 726 -3.68 -30.46 15.84
C LYS A 726 -4.02 -29.80 17.17
N ILE A 727 -3.06 -29.09 17.75
CA ILE A 727 -3.27 -28.21 18.91
C ILE A 727 -2.91 -26.78 18.50
N PHE A 728 -3.82 -25.83 18.68
CA PHE A 728 -3.55 -24.42 18.44
C PHE A 728 -3.33 -23.70 19.76
N PHE A 729 -2.25 -22.92 19.83
CA PHE A 729 -1.92 -22.13 21.02
C PHE A 729 -1.59 -20.68 20.67
N ALA A 730 -1.89 -19.79 21.61
CA ALA A 730 -1.60 -18.36 21.51
C ALA A 730 -1.44 -17.77 22.92
N CYS A 731 -1.20 -16.46 22.99
CA CYS A 731 -1.04 -15.66 24.22
C CYS A 731 0.27 -15.93 25.01
N GLU A 732 0.79 -17.15 24.98
CA GLU A 732 1.98 -17.60 25.72
C GLU A 732 2.84 -18.53 24.86
N PRO A 733 4.14 -18.69 25.18
CA PRO A 733 4.98 -19.61 24.42
C PRO A 733 4.64 -21.04 24.84
N LEU A 734 4.86 -21.98 23.92
CA LEU A 734 4.77 -23.40 24.24
C LEU A 734 6.17 -24.03 24.26
N ASP A 735 6.65 -24.34 25.45
CA ASP A 735 7.94 -25.00 25.68
C ASP A 735 7.91 -26.51 25.34
N ASN A 736 9.10 -27.13 25.29
CA ASN A 736 9.24 -28.52 24.89
C ASN A 736 8.65 -29.51 25.91
N LEU A 737 8.69 -29.19 27.22
CA LEU A 737 8.14 -30.05 28.25
C LEU A 737 6.61 -30.16 28.11
N LYS A 738 5.93 -29.02 27.87
CA LYS A 738 4.49 -29.01 27.59
C LYS A 738 4.16 -29.74 26.29
N ARG A 739 4.98 -29.59 25.24
CA ARG A 739 4.82 -30.32 23.96
C ARG A 739 4.92 -31.83 24.16
N ASP A 740 5.91 -32.30 24.92
CA ASP A 740 6.08 -33.72 25.23
C ASP A 740 4.91 -34.26 26.05
N TYR A 741 4.40 -33.45 26.98
CA TYR A 741 3.22 -33.78 27.78
C TYR A 741 1.95 -33.91 26.90
N PHE A 742 1.71 -32.95 25.99
CA PHE A 742 0.59 -33.01 25.04
C PHE A 742 0.73 -34.20 24.08
N LYS A 743 1.94 -34.49 23.60
CA LYS A 743 2.20 -35.69 22.79
C LYS A 743 1.85 -36.98 23.52
N ARG A 744 2.04 -37.03 24.84
CA ARG A 744 1.68 -38.20 25.65
C ARG A 744 0.18 -38.28 25.92
N VAL A 745 -0.43 -37.21 26.44
CA VAL A 745 -1.83 -37.21 26.91
C VAL A 745 -2.83 -37.08 25.77
N PHE A 746 -2.58 -36.16 24.83
CA PHE A 746 -3.46 -35.86 23.70
C PHE A 746 -3.09 -36.61 22.42
N GLN A 747 -2.01 -37.40 22.45
CA GLN A 747 -1.47 -38.09 21.27
C GLN A 747 -1.24 -37.15 20.07
N CYS A 748 -0.91 -35.89 20.35
CA CYS A 748 -0.76 -34.84 19.34
C CYS A 748 0.70 -34.36 19.29
N SER A 749 1.34 -34.47 18.13
CA SER A 749 2.68 -33.93 17.89
C SER A 749 2.68 -32.59 17.18
N MET A 750 1.53 -32.14 16.65
CA MET A 750 1.40 -30.91 15.87
C MET A 750 0.78 -29.80 16.72
N CYS A 751 1.63 -29.01 17.38
CA CYS A 751 1.21 -27.80 18.10
C CYS A 751 1.58 -26.57 17.28
N LEU A 752 0.60 -25.80 16.84
CA LEU A 752 0.75 -24.61 15.99
C LEU A 752 0.47 -23.33 16.78
N GLY A 753 1.48 -22.47 16.88
CA GLY A 753 1.38 -21.17 17.53
C GLY A 753 0.76 -20.09 16.65
N PHE A 754 0.09 -19.12 17.27
CA PHE A 754 -0.41 -17.91 16.62
C PHE A 754 0.19 -16.67 17.28
N TYR A 755 0.61 -15.72 16.45
CA TYR A 755 1.34 -14.53 16.88
C TYR A 755 0.63 -13.23 16.46
N GLY A 756 0.62 -12.29 17.40
CA GLY A 756 0.00 -10.98 17.25
C GLY A 756 -0.20 -10.28 18.59
N SER A 757 -0.86 -9.13 18.55
CA SER A 757 -1.22 -8.35 19.74
C SER A 757 -2.64 -7.79 19.62
N ALA A 758 -3.18 -7.21 20.69
CA ALA A 758 -4.47 -6.51 20.60
C ALA A 758 -4.40 -5.33 19.62
N GLU A 759 -3.26 -4.64 19.60
CA GLU A 759 -2.98 -3.51 18.74
C GLU A 759 -2.83 -3.96 17.27
N ALA A 760 -1.99 -4.95 16.95
CA ALA A 760 -1.74 -5.38 15.57
C ALA A 760 -2.77 -6.39 15.02
N GLY A 761 -3.56 -6.99 15.90
CA GLY A 761 -4.31 -8.23 15.65
C GLY A 761 -3.38 -9.43 15.49
N VAL A 762 -3.97 -10.61 15.31
CA VAL A 762 -3.22 -11.81 14.91
C VAL A 762 -2.85 -11.67 13.44
N PHE A 763 -1.56 -11.80 13.12
CA PHE A 763 -1.04 -11.59 11.77
C PHE A 763 -0.07 -12.68 11.30
N ALA A 764 0.34 -13.59 12.18
CA ALA A 764 1.22 -14.69 11.83
C ALA A 764 0.82 -15.98 12.56
N CYS A 765 1.11 -17.13 11.95
CA CYS A 765 0.94 -18.43 12.60
C CYS A 765 2.02 -19.42 12.15
N GLN A 766 2.22 -20.48 12.94
CA GLN A 766 3.07 -21.59 12.55
C GLN A 766 2.32 -22.48 11.54
N THR A 767 3.06 -23.07 10.61
CA THR A 767 2.53 -24.09 9.69
C THR A 767 2.97 -25.49 10.15
N PRO A 768 2.36 -26.57 9.64
CA PRO A 768 2.76 -27.94 9.98
C PRO A 768 4.27 -28.21 9.82
N GLU A 769 4.90 -27.61 8.81
CA GLU A 769 6.35 -27.71 8.54
C GLU A 769 7.21 -27.15 9.69
N TYR A 770 6.73 -26.10 10.37
CA TYR A 770 7.47 -25.34 11.38
C TYR A 770 6.92 -25.54 12.80
N ALA A 771 6.03 -26.51 13.01
CA ALA A 771 5.30 -26.72 14.26
C ALA A 771 6.18 -26.88 15.51
N THR A 772 7.40 -27.39 15.36
CA THR A 772 8.37 -27.60 16.47
C THR A 772 9.38 -26.47 16.61
N THR A 773 9.28 -25.42 15.80
CA THR A 773 10.23 -24.31 15.77
C THR A 773 9.65 -23.06 16.43
N ARG A 774 10.39 -21.94 16.38
CA ARG A 774 9.90 -20.60 16.75
C ARG A 774 9.56 -19.73 15.53
N LEU A 775 9.51 -20.33 14.34
CA LEU A 775 9.16 -19.61 13.11
C LEU A 775 7.64 -19.49 12.96
N TYR A 776 7.21 -18.29 12.59
CA TYR A 776 5.85 -17.93 12.21
C TYR A 776 5.85 -17.40 10.78
N MET A 777 4.87 -17.83 10.00
CA MET A 777 4.62 -17.35 8.65
C MET A 777 3.58 -16.23 8.71
N TYR A 778 3.76 -15.17 7.92
CA TYR A 778 2.81 -14.07 7.81
C TYR A 778 2.59 -13.63 6.34
N PRO A 779 1.40 -13.17 5.95
CA PRO A 779 1.16 -12.59 4.63
C PRO A 779 1.80 -11.20 4.50
N LYS A 780 2.63 -10.98 3.47
CA LYS A 780 3.26 -9.66 3.23
C LYS A 780 2.24 -8.58 2.84
N GLU A 781 1.08 -8.98 2.32
CA GLU A 781 -0.05 -8.07 2.05
C GLU A 781 -0.77 -7.62 3.34
N LEU A 782 -0.56 -8.31 4.46
CA LEU A 782 -1.19 -8.00 5.75
C LEU A 782 -0.34 -7.08 6.62
N VAL A 783 0.93 -7.44 6.79
CA VAL A 783 1.89 -6.70 7.63
C VAL A 783 3.24 -6.56 6.94
N GLN A 784 3.87 -5.41 7.15
CA GLN A 784 5.29 -5.19 6.94
C GLN A 784 6.00 -5.33 8.29
N ILE A 785 7.03 -6.17 8.33
CA ILE A 785 7.81 -6.44 9.54
C ILE A 785 9.23 -5.96 9.34
N GLU A 786 9.79 -5.35 10.38
CA GLU A 786 11.20 -4.96 10.44
C GLU A 786 11.82 -5.39 11.77
N ILE A 787 13.13 -5.62 11.78
CA ILE A 787 13.88 -5.91 13.02
C ILE A 787 14.80 -4.73 13.35
N ASP A 788 14.56 -4.06 14.46
CA ASP A 788 15.39 -2.95 14.94
C ASP A 788 16.04 -3.33 16.27
N ASN A 789 17.37 -3.48 16.28
CA ASN A 789 18.13 -3.95 17.45
C ASN A 789 17.54 -5.22 18.09
N GLY A 790 17.11 -6.17 17.26
CA GLY A 790 16.44 -7.41 17.67
C GLY A 790 14.96 -7.30 17.99
N GLN A 791 14.39 -6.08 18.09
CA GLN A 791 12.98 -5.86 18.36
C GLN A 791 12.13 -6.00 17.10
N ILE A 792 10.95 -6.60 17.24
CA ILE A 792 10.00 -6.78 16.15
C ILE A 792 9.16 -5.51 16.01
N ILE A 793 9.32 -4.83 14.87
CA ILE A 793 8.61 -3.62 14.48
C ILE A 793 7.57 -4.00 13.43
N VAL A 794 6.31 -3.65 13.68
CA VAL A 794 5.15 -4.08 12.88
C VAL A 794 4.45 -2.88 12.28
N THR A 795 4.21 -2.94 10.97
CA THR A 795 3.34 -2.02 10.23
C THR A 795 2.15 -2.81 9.70
N ASN A 796 0.93 -2.45 10.10
CA ASN A 796 -0.29 -3.09 9.61
C ASN A 796 -0.76 -2.39 8.31
N LEU A 797 -0.86 -3.13 7.21
CA LEU A 797 -1.13 -2.59 5.88
C LEU A 797 -2.62 -2.55 5.51
N VAL A 798 -3.46 -3.25 6.28
CA VAL A 798 -4.91 -3.33 6.07
C VAL A 798 -5.63 -2.22 6.83
N ARG A 799 -5.17 -1.91 8.06
CA ARG A 799 -5.84 -0.95 8.93
C ARG A 799 -5.63 0.50 8.49
N ARG A 800 -6.70 1.28 8.44
CA ARG A 800 -6.67 2.74 8.20
C ARG A 800 -7.13 3.50 9.43
N GLN A 801 -8.09 2.95 10.18
CA GLN A 801 -8.46 3.52 11.48
C GLN A 801 -7.43 3.13 12.55
N ASN A 802 -6.92 4.13 13.29
CA ASN A 802 -5.85 3.94 14.29
C ASN A 802 -4.65 3.17 13.73
N GLN A 803 -4.24 3.53 12.51
CA GLN A 803 -3.20 2.83 11.77
C GLN A 803 -1.90 2.66 12.58
N LEU A 804 -1.35 1.45 12.52
CA LEU A 804 -0.07 1.11 13.16
C LEU A 804 1.02 1.12 12.10
N ILE A 805 1.85 2.17 12.11
CA ILE A 805 3.05 2.27 11.30
C ILE A 805 4.27 2.18 12.22
N ARG A 806 5.16 1.24 11.93
CA ARG A 806 6.38 0.95 12.69
C ARG A 806 6.15 0.79 14.19
N PHE A 807 5.10 0.06 14.58
CA PHE A 807 4.77 -0.20 15.98
C PHE A 807 5.72 -1.22 16.62
N ASN A 808 6.30 -0.88 17.77
CA ASN A 808 7.08 -1.83 18.56
C ASN A 808 6.15 -2.87 19.20
N SER A 809 6.26 -4.12 18.80
CA SER A 809 5.49 -5.21 19.40
C SER A 809 5.85 -5.48 20.87
N GLY A 810 7.07 -5.12 21.28
CA GLY A 810 7.65 -5.47 22.59
C GLY A 810 8.33 -6.85 22.63
N ASP A 811 8.30 -7.61 21.53
CA ASP A 811 8.97 -8.90 21.41
C ASP A 811 10.27 -8.79 20.62
N LEU A 812 11.14 -9.78 20.82
CA LEU A 812 12.36 -9.92 20.04
C LEU A 812 12.16 -10.93 18.91
N GLY A 813 12.92 -10.76 17.84
CA GLY A 813 12.89 -11.72 16.75
C GLY A 813 13.96 -11.46 15.71
N ARG A 814 13.98 -12.34 14.71
CA ARG A 814 14.69 -12.10 13.46
C ARG A 814 13.80 -12.43 12.28
N LEU A 815 13.99 -11.69 11.20
CA LEU A 815 13.40 -12.01 9.92
C LEU A 815 14.22 -13.10 9.25
N ILE A 816 13.54 -14.07 8.64
CA ILE A 816 14.17 -15.03 7.75
C ILE A 816 14.09 -14.48 6.33
N PRO A 817 15.23 -14.30 5.63
CA PRO A 817 15.23 -13.80 4.26
C PRO A 817 14.34 -14.65 3.35
N THR A 818 13.51 -13.98 2.55
CA THR A 818 12.67 -14.59 1.51
C THR A 818 12.90 -13.84 0.20
N ASN A 819 12.56 -14.45 -0.94
CA ASN A 819 12.61 -13.74 -2.21
C ASN A 819 11.54 -12.62 -2.22
N ASP A 820 11.81 -11.52 -2.91
CA ASP A 820 10.94 -10.34 -2.95
C ASP A 820 9.55 -10.60 -3.57
N ASN A 821 9.41 -11.69 -4.35
CA ASN A 821 8.17 -12.11 -5.00
C ASN A 821 7.36 -13.12 -4.18
N GLU A 822 7.87 -13.58 -3.03
CA GLU A 822 7.13 -14.49 -2.16
C GLU A 822 5.95 -13.77 -1.50
N LYS A 823 4.77 -14.41 -1.53
CA LYS A 823 3.55 -13.89 -0.89
C LYS A 823 3.67 -13.83 0.64
N TYR A 824 4.48 -14.71 1.22
CA TYR A 824 4.62 -14.89 2.66
C TYR A 824 6.02 -14.52 3.14
N GLY A 825 6.08 -13.90 4.32
CA GLY A 825 7.31 -13.69 5.07
C GLY A 825 7.39 -14.65 6.26
N PHE A 826 8.58 -14.72 6.86
CA PHE A 826 8.86 -15.55 8.02
C PHE A 826 9.56 -14.75 9.10
N ILE A 827 9.07 -14.92 10.33
CA ILE A 827 9.64 -14.29 11.50
C ILE A 827 9.90 -15.36 12.55
N GLU A 828 11.12 -15.40 13.08
CA GLU A 828 11.41 -16.16 14.29
C GLU A 828 11.20 -15.25 15.49
N VAL A 829 10.39 -15.68 16.45
CA VAL A 829 10.00 -14.88 17.62
C VAL A 829 10.62 -15.46 18.89
N TRP A 830 11.22 -14.59 19.70
CA TRP A 830 11.72 -14.86 21.04
C TRP A 830 10.95 -13.99 22.04
N GLN A 831 10.57 -14.58 23.17
CA GLN A 831 9.72 -13.87 24.12
C GLN A 831 10.43 -12.71 24.82
N SER A 832 9.64 -11.66 25.05
CA SER A 832 10.01 -10.32 25.54
C SER A 832 11.19 -10.22 26.49
N GLN A 833 12.03 -9.20 26.24
CA GLN A 833 12.89 -8.55 27.22
C GLN A 833 12.03 -7.80 28.26
N ARG A 834 11.40 -8.50 29.20
CA ARG A 834 10.87 -7.82 30.40
C ARG A 834 12.01 -7.66 31.38
N LEU A 835 12.55 -6.44 31.44
CA LEU A 835 13.45 -6.05 32.50
C LEU A 835 12.66 -5.96 33.81
N ILE A 836 13.17 -6.61 34.85
CA ILE A 836 12.63 -6.58 36.21
C ILE A 836 13.61 -5.75 37.01
N ASP A 837 13.20 -4.53 37.36
CA ASP A 837 13.98 -3.66 38.23
C ASP A 837 13.86 -4.16 39.67
N LEU A 838 14.98 -4.67 40.19
CA LEU A 838 15.14 -5.05 41.58
C LEU A 838 16.08 -4.02 42.24
N THR A 839 15.99 -3.83 43.55
CA THR A 839 17.08 -3.13 44.25
C THR A 839 18.11 -4.19 44.60
N PRO A 840 19.39 -4.09 44.19
CA PRO A 840 20.09 -2.90 43.66
C PRO A 840 20.34 -2.85 42.13
N GLY A 841 19.76 -3.73 41.32
CA GLY A 841 19.97 -3.77 39.87
C GLY A 841 18.83 -4.43 39.08
N SER A 842 18.94 -4.49 37.76
CA SER A 842 17.87 -5.01 36.91
C SER A 842 18.22 -6.36 36.30
N ILE A 843 17.25 -7.28 36.23
CA ILE A 843 17.42 -8.61 35.61
C ILE A 843 16.41 -8.84 34.50
N MET A 844 16.78 -9.57 33.45
CA MET A 844 15.82 -9.92 32.42
C MET A 844 14.97 -11.12 32.82
N LYS A 845 13.67 -11.09 32.47
CA LYS A 845 12.77 -12.25 32.60
C LYS A 845 13.34 -13.49 31.91
N SER A 846 14.02 -13.33 30.78
CA SER A 846 14.68 -14.43 30.06
C SER A 846 15.72 -15.15 30.89
N ASP A 847 16.46 -14.42 31.74
CA ASP A 847 17.51 -14.98 32.60
C ASP A 847 16.88 -15.84 33.69
N ILE A 848 15.77 -15.37 34.27
CA ILE A 848 14.98 -16.16 35.22
C ILE A 848 14.38 -17.39 34.54
N GLU A 849 13.85 -17.26 33.31
CA GLU A 849 13.35 -18.39 32.54
C GLU A 849 14.45 -19.41 32.23
N GLU A 850 15.64 -18.96 31.84
CA GLU A 850 16.79 -19.83 31.59
C GLU A 850 17.20 -20.60 32.84
N PHE A 851 17.24 -19.95 34.00
CA PHE A 851 17.50 -20.62 35.27
C PHE A 851 16.43 -21.66 35.59
N MET A 852 15.16 -21.27 35.53
CA MET A 852 14.05 -22.16 35.91
C MET A 852 13.91 -23.36 34.97
N ASN A 853 14.28 -23.21 33.69
CA ASN A 853 14.28 -24.30 32.70
C ASN A 853 15.33 -25.40 32.96
N GLN A 854 16.26 -25.19 33.91
CA GLN A 854 17.23 -26.21 34.32
C GLN A 854 16.60 -27.29 35.22
N PHE A 855 15.38 -27.06 35.71
CA PHE A 855 14.65 -27.95 36.61
C PHE A 855 13.46 -28.60 35.88
N ASP A 856 13.10 -29.85 36.22
CA ASP A 856 11.98 -30.58 35.61
C ASP A 856 10.62 -30.14 36.21
N LEU A 857 10.28 -28.87 36.01
CA LEU A 857 9.04 -28.24 36.45
C LEU A 857 7.99 -28.27 35.34
N ILE A 858 6.73 -28.57 35.69
CA ILE A 858 5.60 -28.51 34.76
C ILE A 858 5.24 -27.06 34.45
N GLU A 859 5.24 -26.21 35.48
CA GLU A 859 5.00 -24.77 35.37
C GLU A 859 5.58 -24.03 36.58
N TRP A 860 5.83 -22.73 36.44
CA TRP A 860 6.20 -21.89 37.57
C TRP A 860 5.69 -20.45 37.45
N GLN A 861 5.60 -19.77 38.59
CA GLN A 861 5.23 -18.36 38.73
C GLN A 861 6.19 -17.65 39.67
N LEU A 862 6.61 -16.44 39.30
CA LEU A 862 7.32 -15.52 40.17
C LEU A 862 6.36 -14.43 40.67
N ILE A 863 6.14 -14.37 41.97
CA ILE A 863 5.44 -13.28 42.64
C ILE A 863 6.49 -12.33 43.20
N ILE A 864 6.39 -11.05 42.83
CA ILE A 864 7.27 -9.99 43.29
C ILE A 864 6.45 -9.04 44.15
N GLU A 865 6.88 -8.88 45.40
CA GLU A 865 6.20 -8.05 46.39
C GLU A 865 7.18 -7.34 47.31
N ASN A 866 6.75 -6.26 47.97
CA ASN A 866 7.57 -5.68 49.03
C ASN A 866 7.43 -6.55 50.28
N GLU A 867 8.51 -6.69 51.06
CA GLU A 867 8.43 -7.44 52.30
C GLU A 867 7.41 -6.80 53.27
N PRO A 868 6.59 -7.63 53.96
CA PRO A 868 5.73 -7.14 55.02
C PRO A 868 6.56 -6.36 56.05
N HIS A 869 6.24 -5.09 56.26
CA HIS A 869 6.90 -4.17 57.21
C HIS A 869 8.32 -3.68 56.86
N ARG A 870 8.85 -4.00 55.66
CA ARG A 870 10.11 -3.43 55.12
C ARG A 870 9.96 -3.04 53.66
N SER A 871 9.65 -1.77 53.40
CA SER A 871 9.42 -1.25 52.04
C SER A 871 10.69 -1.08 51.20
N ASP A 872 11.86 -1.24 51.82
CA ASP A 872 13.20 -1.19 51.24
C ASP A 872 13.69 -2.56 50.76
N ARG A 873 12.93 -3.64 51.02
CA ARG A 873 13.25 -5.02 50.60
C ARG A 873 12.16 -5.61 49.72
N VAL A 874 12.57 -6.38 48.72
CA VAL A 874 11.68 -7.05 47.77
C VAL A 874 11.70 -8.56 48.03
N MET A 875 10.54 -9.17 48.11
CA MET A 875 10.35 -10.61 48.22
C MET A 875 10.02 -11.21 46.85
N LEU A 876 10.79 -12.22 46.45
CA LEU A 876 10.64 -13.00 45.24
C LEU A 876 10.14 -14.40 45.62
N THR A 877 8.86 -14.67 45.37
CA THR A 877 8.25 -15.98 45.67
C THR A 877 8.05 -16.77 44.38
N PHE A 878 8.83 -17.82 44.20
CA PHE A 878 8.74 -18.77 43.10
C PHE A 878 7.77 -19.90 43.46
N ARG A 879 6.58 -19.88 42.86
CA ARG A 879 5.62 -20.98 42.94
C ARG A 879 5.89 -21.98 41.84
N CYS A 880 6.16 -23.21 42.20
CA CYS A 880 6.57 -24.27 41.29
C CYS A 880 5.54 -25.40 41.29
N VAL A 881 5.21 -25.91 40.11
CA VAL A 881 4.43 -27.14 39.93
C VAL A 881 5.39 -28.23 39.49
N GLU A 882 5.58 -29.23 40.36
CA GLU A 882 6.55 -30.30 40.14
C GLU A 882 5.97 -31.47 39.35
N LYS A 883 6.86 -32.15 38.62
CA LYS A 883 6.62 -33.45 37.98
C LYS A 883 7.14 -34.62 38.82
N THR A 884 8.24 -34.40 39.54
CA THR A 884 8.94 -35.34 40.44
C THR A 884 9.62 -34.57 41.56
N THR A 885 9.99 -35.25 42.66
CA THR A 885 10.59 -34.66 43.88
C THR A 885 11.74 -33.71 43.55
N THR A 886 11.51 -32.39 43.62
CA THR A 886 12.56 -31.39 43.40
C THR A 886 13.11 -30.92 44.75
N ASN A 887 14.44 -30.79 44.84
CA ASN A 887 15.08 -30.32 46.07
C ASN A 887 15.02 -28.78 46.14
N ILE A 888 14.03 -28.25 46.85
CA ILE A 888 13.81 -26.81 47.02
C ILE A 888 15.05 -26.08 47.55
N GLU A 889 15.77 -26.66 48.52
CA GLU A 889 16.97 -26.05 49.10
C GLU A 889 18.10 -25.92 48.07
N HIS A 890 18.16 -26.88 47.13
CA HIS A 890 19.09 -26.81 46.01
C HIS A 890 18.72 -25.67 45.04
N MET A 891 17.44 -25.56 44.64
CA MET A 891 16.96 -24.47 43.79
C MET A 891 17.23 -23.09 44.42
N LYS A 892 16.92 -22.93 45.70
CA LYS A 892 17.12 -21.69 46.45
C LYS A 892 18.58 -21.25 46.48
N THR A 893 19.49 -22.19 46.79
CA THR A 893 20.93 -21.92 46.83
C THR A 893 21.47 -21.51 45.46
N HIS A 894 21.05 -22.21 44.40
CA HIS A 894 21.48 -21.91 43.03
C HIS A 894 20.90 -20.59 42.51
N MET A 895 19.66 -20.25 42.86
CA MET A 895 19.01 -18.99 42.47
C MET A 895 19.71 -17.79 43.12
N ASN A 896 20.02 -17.87 44.42
CA ASN A 896 20.80 -16.83 45.11
C ASN A 896 22.13 -16.55 44.37
N ASN A 897 22.89 -17.62 44.06
CA ASN A 897 24.15 -17.48 43.34
C ASN A 897 23.97 -16.92 41.92
N TYR A 898 22.89 -17.30 41.23
CA TYR A 898 22.59 -16.83 39.89
C TYR A 898 22.24 -15.33 39.89
N LEU A 899 21.34 -14.89 40.77
CA LEU A 899 21.00 -13.47 40.91
C LEU A 899 22.22 -12.62 41.33
N THR A 900 23.12 -13.13 42.18
CA THR A 900 24.37 -12.42 42.56
C THR A 900 25.23 -12.10 41.36
N ARG A 901 25.27 -13.00 40.38
CA ARG A 901 26.02 -12.79 39.14
C ARG A 901 25.30 -11.85 38.19
N CYS A 902 23.98 -11.96 38.07
CA CYS A 902 23.18 -11.16 37.13
C CYS A 902 23.00 -9.70 37.55
N LEU A 903 22.90 -9.41 38.85
CA LEU A 903 22.58 -8.07 39.37
C LEU A 903 23.81 -7.19 39.62
N ASP A 904 25.02 -7.71 39.43
CA ASP A 904 26.32 -7.01 39.52
C ASP A 904 26.45 -6.08 40.76
N SER A 905 25.96 -6.56 41.90
CA SER A 905 25.82 -5.78 43.15
C SER A 905 27.10 -5.79 43.99
N SER A 906 27.52 -4.62 44.48
CA SER A 906 28.60 -4.49 45.48
C SER A 906 28.18 -4.86 46.91
N SER A 907 26.88 -4.96 47.19
CA SER A 907 26.31 -5.42 48.48
C SER A 907 25.73 -6.84 48.37
N PRO A 908 25.75 -7.65 49.44
CA PRO A 908 25.08 -8.94 49.47
C PRO A 908 23.60 -8.79 49.09
N ILE A 909 23.11 -9.54 48.09
CA ILE A 909 21.72 -9.36 47.67
C ILE A 909 20.72 -9.74 48.77
N GLU A 910 21.13 -10.58 49.72
CA GLU A 910 20.34 -10.94 50.90
C GLU A 910 19.93 -9.71 51.74
N ASP A 911 20.66 -8.61 51.65
CA ASP A 911 20.29 -7.35 52.33
C ASP A 911 19.07 -6.68 51.69
N HIS A 912 18.83 -6.92 50.39
CA HIS A 912 17.81 -6.23 49.59
C HIS A 912 16.67 -7.16 49.12
N LEU A 913 16.93 -8.46 48.94
CA LEU A 913 15.98 -9.44 48.44
C LEU A 913 15.76 -10.60 49.41
N THR A 914 14.54 -11.12 49.44
CA THR A 914 14.20 -12.40 50.07
C THR A 914 13.64 -13.35 49.02
N ILE A 915 14.28 -14.50 48.84
CA ILE A 915 13.84 -15.51 47.87
C ILE A 915 13.12 -16.66 48.59
N ARG A 916 11.93 -17.01 48.09
CA ARG A 916 11.11 -18.13 48.55
C ARG A 916 10.74 -19.03 47.39
N PHE A 917 10.63 -20.32 47.67
CA PHE A 917 10.12 -21.33 46.73
C PHE A 917 8.96 -22.06 47.40
N GLU A 918 7.84 -22.18 46.69
CA GLU A 918 6.61 -22.82 47.16
C GLU A 918 6.23 -23.93 46.17
N LEU A 919 6.04 -25.15 46.66
CA LEU A 919 5.47 -26.22 45.84
C LEU A 919 3.97 -26.18 45.93
N ILE A 920 3.32 -26.05 44.79
CA ILE A 920 1.88 -25.87 44.71
C ILE A 920 1.26 -26.82 43.68
N PRO A 921 0.00 -27.24 43.88
CA PRO A 921 -0.74 -27.91 42.83
C PRO A 921 -1.01 -26.94 41.67
N TYR A 922 -1.21 -27.45 40.45
CA TYR A 922 -1.38 -26.63 39.24
C TYR A 922 -2.57 -25.65 39.36
N GLU A 923 -3.61 -26.07 40.06
CA GLU A 923 -4.83 -25.29 40.30
C GLU A 923 -4.61 -24.09 41.24
N ALA A 924 -3.52 -24.08 42.02
CA ALA A 924 -3.16 -22.99 42.93
C ALA A 924 -2.30 -21.89 42.27
N LEU A 925 -1.96 -22.04 40.99
CA LEU A 925 -1.31 -20.97 40.21
C LEU A 925 -2.25 -19.77 40.10
N ILE A 926 -1.72 -18.57 40.34
CA ILE A 926 -2.49 -17.32 40.26
C ILE A 926 -2.84 -17.06 38.80
N ARG A 927 -4.12 -16.79 38.54
CA ARG A 927 -4.52 -16.27 37.23
C ARG A 927 -4.38 -14.76 37.24
N ASP A 928 -3.48 -14.25 36.43
CA ASP A 928 -3.29 -12.81 36.27
C ASP A 928 -3.52 -12.40 34.82
N GLN A 929 -4.22 -11.28 34.64
CA GLN A 929 -4.64 -10.80 33.34
C GLN A 929 -3.50 -10.14 32.54
N ILE A 930 -2.35 -9.88 33.15
CA ILE A 930 -1.18 -9.22 32.56
C ILE A 930 -0.07 -10.23 32.29
N SER A 931 0.12 -11.20 33.18
CA SER A 931 1.21 -12.18 33.09
C SER A 931 0.99 -13.41 33.99
N ASN A 932 0.80 -14.58 33.38
CA ASN A 932 0.65 -15.83 34.11
C ASN A 932 1.98 -16.42 34.64
N LYS A 933 3.12 -15.77 34.40
CA LYS A 933 4.44 -16.18 34.95
C LYS A 933 5.04 -15.20 35.96
N LEU A 934 4.65 -13.92 35.89
CA LEU A 934 5.24 -12.87 36.72
C LEU A 934 4.13 -11.98 37.27
N ILE A 935 3.94 -12.02 38.59
CA ILE A 935 2.84 -11.41 39.32
C ILE A 935 3.41 -10.30 40.20
N LEU A 936 2.86 -9.09 40.14
CA LEU A 936 3.25 -8.00 41.05
C LEU A 936 2.15 -7.72 42.05
N SER A 937 2.48 -7.69 43.35
CA SER A 937 1.47 -7.41 44.39
C SER A 937 1.34 -5.92 44.76
N SER A 938 2.21 -5.01 44.27
CA SER A 938 2.13 -3.57 44.62
C SER A 938 2.42 -2.59 43.46
N ASN A 939 1.65 -1.49 43.43
CA ASN A 939 1.68 -0.40 42.42
C ASN A 939 2.95 0.49 42.44
N LYS A 940 3.97 0.20 43.26
CA LYS A 940 5.20 1.02 43.38
C LYS A 940 6.42 0.46 42.64
N ILE A 941 6.32 -0.75 42.10
CA ILE A 941 7.36 -1.34 41.24
C ILE A 941 7.05 -0.87 39.82
N CYS A 942 7.83 0.09 39.33
CA CYS A 942 7.57 0.74 38.05
C CYS A 942 8.17 -0.09 36.92
N TYR A 943 7.38 -0.41 35.88
CA TYR A 943 7.92 -0.97 34.62
C TYR A 943 8.43 0.13 33.67
N ASP A 944 8.29 1.41 34.04
CA ASP A 944 8.20 2.51 33.07
C ASP A 944 9.52 3.22 32.71
N ASN A 945 10.67 2.82 33.24
CA ASN A 945 11.96 3.47 32.94
C ASN A 945 12.87 2.60 32.05
N LEU A 946 12.43 2.36 30.81
CA LEU A 946 13.30 1.82 29.76
C LEU A 946 14.18 2.95 29.19
N SER A 947 15.36 3.15 29.76
CA SER A 947 16.48 3.79 29.08
C SER A 947 17.46 2.74 28.56
N ILE A 948 17.73 2.86 27.26
CA ILE A 948 18.64 2.09 26.41
C ILE A 948 19.96 1.75 27.12
N ILE A 949 20.26 0.45 27.28
CA ILE A 949 21.64 -0.02 27.43
C ILE A 949 21.99 -0.78 26.16
N ASN A 950 22.88 -0.19 25.36
CA ASN A 950 23.46 -0.79 24.16
C ASN A 950 24.29 -2.02 24.58
N PHE A 951 23.83 -3.22 24.23
CA PHE A 951 24.70 -4.40 24.22
C PHE A 951 25.21 -4.63 22.80
N ASN A 952 26.48 -4.32 22.57
CA ASN A 952 27.26 -4.90 21.49
C ASN A 952 27.50 -6.37 21.84
N LEU A 953 26.78 -7.29 21.19
CA LEU A 953 27.09 -8.71 21.21
C LEU A 953 28.26 -8.95 20.24
N TYR A 954 29.38 -9.44 20.77
CA TYR A 954 30.42 -10.13 20.00
C TYR A 954 29.99 -11.56 19.69
#